data_AF-A0A315XV43-F1
#
_entry.id   AF-A0A315XV43-F1
#
_cell.length_a   1.000
_cell.length_b   1.000
_cell.length_c   1.000
_cell.angle_alpha   90.00
_cell.angle_beta   90.00
_cell.angle_gamma   90.00
#
_symmetry.space_group_name_H-M   'P 1'
#
loop_
_entity.id
_entity.type
_entity.pdbx_description
1 polymer ?
#
loop_
_entity_poly.entity_id
_entity_poly.type
_entity_poly.pdbx_seq_one_letter_code
_entity_poly.pdbx_strand_id
1 'polypeptide(L)'
;MNDTYPSRVKTRKYFIGAVLLLVFQMILGLVASTNFLSRDIALPFSFDIVRALHLNVMVLWILMGFIGALYYLLPGEVGRDIKHPKLIDFQFWFLMLIGIGIILSEMFFTGKNWWLVEGREYIEAGRLWDILLTLGLLSVVYNVAMTIREGKNKMSSPMLVLAFGAVGSILMYIPGEIWFNSLVAAEYFRWWVVHYWVEATFELIAAGALALVLLAMTDVKRELIEKYLAIEVALILLTGIIGQGHHYYWMGAPAFWFFLGGLFSALEPVPLFLMVWAAYKDLKENKKTIANKVALYMIAGSAIGNFFGAGLFGFAHTLPQVNYFTHGTQITAAHAHFATPGTYMLLVLGITYLAVPELSGILNFSQHRGKIGFWIMVLGFLNMIIALMISGVVQVYMQRMQGLSFLTVQNMLLPLYGWRMLGGVIAFVGGIIIAYDLIMLSSGKTGKPLFSKRVLPVSNPYYLTALLFMAMAVLIAIDSALASVNLVPFFNGLRWLRLHFITIGAIMEACFGFLPGLVASWARKPLPSIRWDIWLGLNTGMLALLVGIPLNNAALLYAGGTLIFIAAVLLLMQLLGLHSFTHVSAGRNFYIAGLGYLLLGIIVGTGLFLGWDVSLLGISVPREVHIHANAFGFVGLVFAGLLVDTYPKFANRPFAIPNSVNTIFWLMAIGVAGLILGPWFNSKWFLVPGLLLYTAATILLLLNFIKPLIGDYNALTPGILHIGTSYIWVFVPIIANPFIMLKVVPGTDIEAAAPQALIYGWVLQFGFALIPYLFASLMLPDPKLGGNWFSLITVNIGAIFLWTGIFIKDYQTLLYASAYIFWMFSIIPNLVVAAAQESHTAQIPGASKQTMRRLLK
;
A
#
# COMPACT_ATOMS: atom_id res chain seq x y z
N MET A 1 25.65 25.89 12.29
CA MET A 1 25.48 26.00 13.75
C MET A 1 26.69 25.39 14.41
N ASN A 2 27.31 26.14 15.33
CA ASN A 2 28.38 25.70 16.20
C ASN A 2 27.84 25.44 17.63
N ASP A 3 26.54 25.22 17.78
CA ASP A 3 25.92 24.82 19.05
C ASP A 3 25.89 23.29 19.13
N THR A 4 27.06 22.69 19.21
CA THR A 4 27.21 21.24 19.35
C THR A 4 26.90 20.85 20.78
N TYR A 5 25.68 20.40 21.06
CA TYR A 5 25.33 19.68 22.29
C TYR A 5 26.04 18.30 22.28
N PRO A 6 27.19 18.12 22.95
CA PRO A 6 28.02 16.93 22.74
C PRO A 6 27.33 15.64 23.19
N SER A 7 26.38 15.74 24.13
CA SER A 7 25.61 14.58 24.59
C SER A 7 24.73 13.95 23.49
N ARG A 8 24.32 14.70 22.45
CA ARG A 8 23.52 14.16 21.34
C ARG A 8 24.23 13.03 20.61
N VAL A 9 25.55 13.06 20.50
CA VAL A 9 26.33 11.98 19.86
C VAL A 9 26.15 10.65 20.60
N LYS A 10 25.91 10.68 21.91
CA LYS A 10 25.67 9.49 22.73
C LYS A 10 24.34 8.81 22.43
N THR A 11 23.38 9.48 21.78
CA THR A 11 22.07 8.88 21.46
C THR A 11 22.13 7.96 20.24
N ARG A 12 23.19 8.06 19.40
CA ARG A 12 23.38 7.21 18.22
C ARG A 12 23.28 5.72 18.55
N LYS A 13 23.81 5.29 19.69
CA LYS A 13 23.74 3.88 20.11
C LYS A 13 22.32 3.40 20.43
N TYR A 14 21.44 4.28 20.91
CA TYR A 14 20.04 3.92 21.16
C TYR A 14 19.35 3.58 19.85
N PHE A 15 19.53 4.42 18.82
CA PHE A 15 18.96 4.17 17.50
C PHE A 15 19.54 2.91 16.84
N ILE A 16 20.87 2.73 16.86
CA ILE A 16 21.48 1.51 16.30
C ILE A 16 21.08 0.27 17.10
N GLY A 17 21.03 0.35 18.43
CA GLY A 17 20.55 -0.74 19.28
C GLY A 17 19.10 -1.11 18.98
N ALA A 18 18.21 -0.12 18.84
CA ALA A 18 16.82 -0.34 18.47
C ALA A 18 16.69 -1.03 17.10
N VAL A 19 17.45 -0.61 16.10
CA VAL A 19 17.44 -1.21 14.75
C VAL A 19 17.94 -2.67 14.78
N LEU A 20 18.98 -2.97 15.55
CA LEU A 20 19.48 -4.34 15.69
C LEU A 20 18.48 -5.24 16.42
N LEU A 21 17.86 -4.73 17.48
CA LEU A 21 16.83 -5.45 18.23
C LEU A 21 15.55 -5.66 17.40
N LEU A 22 15.17 -4.70 16.55
CA LEU A 22 14.08 -4.86 15.58
C LEU A 22 14.37 -6.03 14.64
N VAL A 23 15.56 -6.07 14.03
CA VAL A 23 15.95 -7.19 13.16
C VAL A 23 15.91 -8.52 13.91
N PHE A 24 16.40 -8.56 15.15
CA PHE A 24 16.33 -9.75 15.99
C PHE A 24 14.89 -10.18 16.29
N GLN A 25 14.00 -9.24 16.60
CA GLN A 25 12.57 -9.48 16.81
C GLN A 25 11.88 -10.04 15.55
N MET A 26 12.25 -9.57 14.37
CA MET A 26 11.74 -10.11 13.11
C MET A 26 12.18 -11.56 12.88
N ILE A 27 13.42 -11.92 13.24
CA ILE A 27 13.89 -13.31 13.22
C ILE A 27 13.03 -14.17 14.14
N LEU A 28 12.80 -13.73 15.38
CA LEU A 28 11.92 -14.43 16.32
C LEU A 28 10.50 -14.59 15.76
N GLY A 29 9.98 -13.58 15.05
CA GLY A 29 8.67 -13.66 14.38
C GLY A 29 8.63 -14.70 13.27
N LEU A 30 9.68 -14.81 12.46
CA LEU A 30 9.81 -15.84 11.43
C LEU A 30 9.89 -17.24 12.06
N VAL A 31 10.66 -17.41 13.14
CA VAL A 31 10.74 -18.68 13.90
C VAL A 31 9.40 -19.03 14.55
N ALA A 32 8.68 -18.06 15.11
CA ALA A 32 7.33 -18.27 15.61
C ALA A 32 6.37 -18.68 14.49
N SER A 33 6.53 -18.10 13.29
CA SER A 33 5.72 -18.39 12.12
C SER A 33 5.90 -19.82 11.59
N THR A 34 7.09 -20.41 11.67
CA THR A 34 7.31 -21.80 11.21
C THR A 34 6.51 -22.83 12.03
N ASN A 35 6.29 -22.57 13.33
CA ASN A 35 5.44 -23.42 14.18
C ASN A 35 3.98 -23.51 13.68
N PHE A 36 3.50 -22.48 12.98
CA PHE A 36 2.16 -22.52 12.36
C PHE A 36 2.12 -23.38 11.10
N LEU A 37 3.25 -23.60 10.42
CA LEU A 37 3.34 -24.40 9.19
C LEU A 37 3.53 -25.87 9.49
N SER A 38 4.33 -26.19 10.51
CA SER A 38 4.48 -27.56 11.00
C SER A 38 4.80 -27.54 12.49
N ARG A 39 4.07 -28.38 13.23
CA ARG A 39 4.24 -28.56 14.68
C ARG A 39 5.33 -29.57 15.01
N ASP A 40 5.76 -30.36 14.02
CA ASP A 40 6.75 -31.42 14.19
C ASP A 40 8.19 -30.91 13.98
N ILE A 41 8.36 -29.64 13.59
CA ILE A 41 9.69 -29.03 13.48
C ILE A 41 10.26 -28.86 14.88
N ALA A 42 11.29 -29.63 15.20
CA ALA A 42 12.05 -29.49 16.43
C ALA A 42 12.83 -28.16 16.43
N LEU A 43 12.24 -27.13 17.04
CA LEU A 43 12.92 -25.86 17.31
C LEU A 43 13.60 -25.89 18.69
N PRO A 44 14.68 -25.11 18.90
CA PRO A 44 15.38 -25.06 20.19
C PRO A 44 14.52 -24.60 21.37
N PHE A 45 13.48 -23.81 21.10
CA PHE A 45 12.53 -23.28 22.09
C PHE A 45 11.10 -23.46 21.60
N SER A 46 10.17 -23.66 22.53
CA SER A 46 8.75 -23.82 22.25
C SER A 46 8.11 -22.50 21.76
N PHE A 47 6.95 -22.61 21.12
CA PHE A 47 6.25 -21.47 20.53
C PHE A 47 5.95 -20.36 21.54
N ASP A 48 5.53 -20.70 22.76
CA ASP A 48 5.23 -19.76 23.85
C ASP A 48 6.48 -18.94 24.23
N ILE A 49 7.64 -19.57 24.39
CA ILE A 49 8.92 -18.89 24.67
C ILE A 49 9.28 -17.96 23.50
N VAL A 50 9.25 -18.46 22.26
CA VAL A 50 9.62 -17.64 21.08
C VAL A 50 8.65 -16.45 20.93
N ARG A 51 7.37 -16.64 21.22
CA ARG A 51 6.36 -15.57 21.21
C ARG A 51 6.63 -14.53 22.30
N ALA A 52 6.90 -14.95 23.53
CA ALA A 52 7.24 -14.04 24.62
C ALA A 52 8.49 -13.22 24.29
N LEU A 53 9.53 -13.87 23.74
CA LEU A 53 10.72 -13.18 23.25
C LEU A 53 10.40 -12.16 22.14
N HIS A 54 9.56 -12.53 21.17
CA HIS A 54 9.17 -11.63 20.09
C HIS A 54 8.46 -10.36 20.62
N LEU A 55 7.57 -10.50 21.60
CA LEU A 55 6.86 -9.37 22.21
C LEU A 55 7.76 -8.52 23.10
N ASN A 56 8.56 -9.13 23.99
CA ASN A 56 9.47 -8.43 24.88
C ASN A 56 10.54 -7.64 24.10
N VAL A 57 11.14 -8.24 23.06
CA VAL A 57 12.13 -7.55 22.22
C VAL A 57 11.45 -6.40 21.45
N MET A 58 10.19 -6.57 21.03
CA MET A 58 9.41 -5.51 20.39
C MET A 58 9.31 -4.27 21.30
N VAL A 59 8.87 -4.48 22.54
CA VAL A 59 8.77 -3.41 23.54
C VAL A 59 10.13 -2.75 23.78
N LEU A 60 11.18 -3.55 23.95
CA LEU A 60 12.52 -3.05 24.23
C LEU A 60 13.04 -2.13 23.12
N TRP A 61 12.93 -2.51 21.84
CA TRP A 61 13.45 -1.68 20.76
C TRP A 61 12.65 -0.38 20.58
N ILE A 62 11.33 -0.41 20.83
CA ILE A 62 10.48 0.79 20.82
C ILE A 62 10.93 1.76 21.91
N LEU A 63 11.11 1.27 23.14
CA LEU A 63 11.61 2.08 24.27
C LEU A 63 12.98 2.68 23.96
N MET A 64 13.90 1.89 23.38
CA MET A 64 15.22 2.37 22.97
C MET A 64 15.12 3.48 21.93
N GLY A 65 14.23 3.33 20.93
CA GLY A 65 13.95 4.35 19.92
C GLY A 65 13.41 5.65 20.52
N PHE A 66 12.43 5.57 21.41
CA PHE A 66 11.80 6.73 22.05
C PHE A 66 12.73 7.45 23.03
N ILE A 67 13.47 6.72 23.86
CA ILE A 67 14.47 7.33 24.75
C ILE A 67 15.59 8.00 23.93
N GLY A 68 16.02 7.35 22.85
CA GLY A 68 16.96 7.92 21.89
C GLY A 68 16.44 9.22 21.27
N ALA A 69 15.19 9.25 20.82
CA ALA A 69 14.52 10.42 20.27
C ALA A 69 14.41 11.56 21.29
N LEU A 70 13.96 11.25 22.51
CA LEU A 70 13.84 12.21 23.61
C LEU A 70 15.18 12.90 23.89
N TYR A 71 16.25 12.13 24.13
CA TYR A 71 17.57 12.72 24.39
C TYR A 71 18.19 13.44 23.20
N TYR A 72 17.85 13.04 21.97
CA TYR A 72 18.35 13.66 20.76
C TYR A 72 17.70 15.02 20.49
N LEU A 73 16.39 15.14 20.75
CA LEU A 73 15.60 16.35 20.50
C LEU A 73 15.66 17.35 21.66
N LEU A 74 15.76 16.87 22.90
CA LEU A 74 15.69 17.71 24.11
C LEU A 74 16.66 18.90 24.11
N PRO A 75 17.97 18.74 23.80
CA PRO A 75 18.91 19.85 23.89
C PRO A 75 18.58 21.05 23.01
N GLY A 76 18.10 20.79 21.78
CA GLY A 76 17.70 21.83 20.83
C GLY A 76 16.49 22.64 21.30
N GLU A 77 15.57 22.00 22.01
CA GLU A 77 14.37 22.67 22.51
C GLU A 77 14.65 23.48 23.79
N VAL A 78 15.42 22.94 24.74
CA VAL A 78 15.69 23.64 26.02
C VAL A 78 16.87 24.63 25.96
N GLY A 79 17.63 24.63 24.86
CA GLY A 79 18.76 25.53 24.67
C GLY A 79 19.99 25.17 25.52
N ARG A 80 20.13 23.90 25.94
CA ARG A 80 21.27 23.41 26.75
C ARG A 80 21.54 21.93 26.53
N ASP A 81 22.76 21.51 26.85
CA ASP A 81 23.12 20.09 26.83
C ASP A 81 22.43 19.32 27.97
N ILE A 82 22.34 17.99 27.82
CA ILE A 82 21.78 17.10 28.86
C ILE A 82 22.55 17.24 30.17
N LYS A 83 21.84 17.33 31.31
CA LYS A 83 22.42 17.54 32.64
C LYS A 83 23.47 16.49 33.01
N HIS A 84 23.14 15.21 32.84
CA HIS A 84 24.03 14.11 33.17
C HIS A 84 24.31 13.27 31.91
N PRO A 85 25.26 13.66 31.03
CA PRO A 85 25.54 12.93 29.80
C PRO A 85 26.05 11.50 30.02
N LYS A 86 26.72 11.23 31.15
CA LYS A 86 27.14 9.87 31.53
C LYS A 86 25.96 8.95 31.83
N LEU A 87 24.83 9.51 32.29
CA LEU A 87 23.65 8.74 32.61
C LEU A 87 22.96 8.20 31.35
N ILE A 88 23.06 8.93 30.22
CA ILE A 88 22.66 8.43 28.89
C ILE A 88 23.39 7.11 28.58
N ASP A 89 24.68 7.05 28.93
CA ASP A 89 25.47 5.85 28.66
C ASP A 89 25.14 4.69 29.57
N PHE A 90 25.01 4.97 30.86
CA PHE A 90 24.59 4.01 31.87
C PHE A 90 23.22 3.41 31.53
N GLN A 91 22.23 4.24 31.23
CA GLN A 91 20.86 3.83 30.90
C GLN A 91 20.80 2.89 29.70
N PHE A 92 21.60 3.16 28.66
CA PHE A 92 21.66 2.30 27.48
C PHE A 92 22.10 0.89 27.87
N TRP A 93 23.22 0.79 28.59
CA TRP A 93 23.76 -0.51 28.99
C TRP A 93 22.88 -1.20 30.03
N PHE A 94 22.22 -0.43 30.89
CA PHE A 94 21.29 -0.94 31.88
C PHE A 94 20.04 -1.54 31.21
N LEU A 95 19.44 -0.86 30.23
CA LEU A 95 18.34 -1.39 29.42
C LEU A 95 18.76 -2.62 28.61
N MET A 96 19.97 -2.63 28.04
CA MET A 96 20.49 -3.82 27.37
C MET A 96 20.65 -5.00 28.33
N LEU A 97 21.13 -4.77 29.56
CA LEU A 97 21.25 -5.80 30.59
C LEU A 97 19.89 -6.35 30.98
N ILE A 98 18.88 -5.49 31.17
CA ILE A 98 17.50 -5.92 31.45
C ILE A 98 16.95 -6.74 30.29
N GLY A 99 17.11 -6.27 29.05
CA GLY A 99 16.65 -6.97 27.86
C GLY A 99 17.27 -8.36 27.70
N ILE A 100 18.59 -8.46 27.85
CA ILE A 100 19.31 -9.75 27.84
C ILE A 100 18.83 -10.64 29.00
N GLY A 101 18.64 -10.05 30.18
CA GLY A 101 18.11 -10.72 31.36
C GLY A 101 16.75 -11.34 31.14
N ILE A 102 15.81 -10.59 30.55
CA ILE A 102 14.48 -11.07 30.15
C ILE A 102 14.63 -12.21 29.14
N ILE A 103 15.42 -12.04 28.08
CA ILE A 103 15.62 -13.07 27.05
C ILE A 103 16.12 -14.39 27.67
N LEU A 104 17.15 -14.33 28.51
CA LEU A 104 17.69 -15.51 29.19
C LEU A 104 16.69 -16.11 30.18
N SER A 105 15.89 -15.27 30.85
CA SER A 105 14.85 -15.71 31.78
C SER A 105 13.79 -16.52 31.06
N GLU A 106 13.27 -16.00 29.94
CA GLU A 106 12.29 -16.69 29.10
C GLU A 106 12.83 -18.03 28.55
N MET A 107 14.09 -18.06 28.11
CA MET A 107 14.69 -19.27 27.52
C MET A 107 14.90 -20.40 28.53
N PHE A 108 15.21 -20.08 29.79
CA PHE A 108 15.69 -21.09 30.75
C PHE A 108 14.79 -21.28 31.98
N PHE A 109 13.97 -20.27 32.33
CA PHE A 109 13.22 -20.21 33.58
C PHE A 109 11.69 -20.12 33.42
N THR A 110 11.17 -20.12 32.18
CA THR A 110 9.73 -20.23 31.90
C THR A 110 9.13 -21.45 32.60
N GLY A 111 8.04 -21.23 33.35
CA GLY A 111 7.37 -22.24 34.17
C GLY A 111 8.14 -22.72 35.40
N LYS A 112 9.35 -22.21 35.65
CA LYS A 112 10.22 -22.63 36.77
C LYS A 112 10.37 -21.57 37.85
N ASN A 113 10.37 -20.28 37.48
CA ASN A 113 10.57 -19.20 38.44
C ASN A 113 9.77 -17.95 38.06
N TRP A 114 8.68 -17.70 38.79
CA TRP A 114 7.79 -16.56 38.55
C TRP A 114 8.47 -15.19 38.76
N TRP A 115 9.52 -15.13 39.59
CA TRP A 115 10.29 -13.91 39.84
C TRP A 115 11.11 -13.47 38.62
N LEU A 116 11.43 -14.43 37.74
CA LEU A 116 12.21 -14.20 36.51
C LEU A 116 11.34 -14.20 35.25
N VAL A 117 10.23 -14.94 35.25
CA VAL A 117 9.23 -15.00 34.17
C VAL A 117 7.83 -15.02 34.76
N GLU A 118 7.03 -13.99 34.53
CA GLU A 118 5.68 -13.88 35.11
C GLU A 118 4.62 -14.66 34.32
N GLY A 119 4.73 -14.68 32.99
CA GLY A 119 3.85 -15.46 32.11
C GLY A 119 2.52 -14.79 31.71
N ARG A 120 2.36 -13.48 31.94
CA ARG A 120 1.22 -12.69 31.43
C ARG A 120 1.60 -11.99 30.13
N GLU A 121 0.75 -12.05 29.11
CA GLU A 121 1.08 -11.49 27.79
C GLU A 121 1.40 -9.99 27.81
N TYR A 122 2.50 -9.60 27.13
CA TYR A 122 3.15 -8.28 27.09
C TYR A 122 3.88 -7.83 28.36
N ILE A 123 3.75 -8.58 29.44
CA ILE A 123 4.41 -8.40 30.73
C ILE A 123 4.91 -9.77 31.21
N GLU A 124 5.52 -10.52 30.29
CA GLU A 124 6.06 -11.85 30.56
C GLU A 124 7.33 -11.77 31.39
N ALA A 125 8.03 -10.63 31.33
CA ALA A 125 9.16 -10.32 32.18
C ALA A 125 8.79 -10.53 33.66
N GLY A 126 9.61 -11.29 34.39
CA GLY A 126 9.39 -11.48 35.82
C GLY A 126 9.60 -10.19 36.62
N ARG A 127 9.06 -10.17 37.84
CA ARG A 127 9.05 -9.01 38.73
C ARG A 127 10.44 -8.39 38.98
N LEU A 128 11.51 -9.19 38.96
CA LEU A 128 12.88 -8.65 39.03
C LEU A 128 13.15 -7.64 37.91
N TRP A 129 12.81 -8.01 36.68
CA TRP A 129 13.10 -7.22 35.50
C TRP A 129 12.18 -6.00 35.39
N ASP A 130 10.92 -6.13 35.80
CA ASP A 130 9.98 -5.01 35.89
C ASP A 130 10.51 -3.89 36.80
N ILE A 131 10.89 -4.24 38.02
CA ILE A 131 11.41 -3.28 39.01
C ILE A 131 12.66 -2.59 38.46
N LEU A 132 13.57 -3.36 37.85
CA LEU A 132 14.77 -2.81 37.24
C LEU A 132 14.43 -1.90 36.05
N LEU A 133 13.45 -2.25 35.22
CA LEU A 133 12.97 -1.42 34.12
C LEU A 133 12.38 -0.10 34.63
N THR A 134 11.52 -0.15 35.64
CA THR A 134 10.94 1.03 36.28
C THR A 134 12.02 1.95 36.85
N LEU A 135 13.01 1.42 37.56
CA LEU A 135 14.17 2.20 38.03
C LEU A 135 14.98 2.80 36.87
N GLY A 136 15.16 2.06 35.79
CA GLY A 136 15.82 2.51 34.58
C GLY A 136 15.10 3.70 33.94
N LEU A 137 13.77 3.61 33.78
CA LEU A 137 12.95 4.66 33.20
C LEU A 137 12.83 5.88 34.11
N LEU A 138 12.72 5.70 35.44
CA LEU A 138 12.76 6.79 36.41
C LEU A 138 14.04 7.62 36.31
N SER A 139 15.17 6.96 36.05
CA SER A 139 16.43 7.66 35.81
C SER A 139 16.41 8.52 34.54
N VAL A 140 15.67 8.11 33.49
CA VAL A 140 15.48 8.89 32.26
C VAL A 140 14.67 10.14 32.58
N VAL A 141 13.54 9.98 33.26
CA VAL A 141 12.71 11.12 33.69
C VAL A 141 13.49 12.09 34.56
N TYR A 142 14.28 11.59 35.52
CA TYR A 142 15.13 12.45 36.34
C TYR A 142 16.09 13.30 35.49
N ASN A 143 16.80 12.69 34.54
CA ASN A 143 17.76 13.41 33.70
C ASN A 143 17.09 14.45 32.80
N VAL A 144 15.93 14.10 32.23
CA VAL A 144 15.12 14.97 31.39
C VAL A 144 14.57 16.14 32.20
N ALA A 145 13.98 15.88 33.37
CA ALA A 145 13.46 16.90 34.27
C ALA A 145 14.54 17.87 34.74
N MET A 146 15.72 17.36 35.12
CA MET A 146 16.85 18.21 35.53
C MET A 146 17.42 19.03 34.37
N THR A 147 17.40 18.48 33.15
CA THR A 147 17.80 19.20 31.94
C THR A 147 16.80 20.32 31.62
N ILE A 148 15.50 20.06 31.75
CA ILE A 148 14.44 21.06 31.55
C ILE A 148 14.52 22.16 32.61
N ARG A 149 14.64 21.79 33.90
CA ARG A 149 14.66 22.73 35.03
C ARG A 149 15.77 23.77 34.91
N GLU A 150 16.90 23.34 34.37
CA GLU A 150 18.07 24.21 34.18
C GLU A 150 18.19 24.69 32.72
N GLY A 151 17.13 24.53 31.92
CA GLY A 151 17.04 24.99 30.55
C GLY A 151 17.03 26.51 30.45
N LYS A 152 17.49 27.03 29.30
CA LYS A 152 17.46 28.48 29.02
C LYS A 152 16.14 28.90 28.36
N ASN A 153 15.53 27.99 27.61
CA ASN A 153 14.30 28.23 26.88
C ASN A 153 13.11 27.66 27.62
N LYS A 154 11.93 28.29 27.45
CA LYS A 154 10.66 27.65 27.81
C LYS A 154 10.44 26.45 26.88
N MET A 155 9.95 25.34 27.43
CA MET A 155 9.62 24.16 26.60
C MET A 155 8.51 24.50 25.61
N SER A 156 8.65 23.98 24.39
CA SER A 156 7.58 24.00 23.41
C SER A 156 6.49 22.99 23.76
N SER A 157 5.28 23.21 23.22
CA SER A 157 4.15 22.31 23.38
C SER A 157 4.47 20.86 22.96
N PRO A 158 5.17 20.61 21.82
CA PRO A 158 5.59 19.27 21.40
C PRO A 158 6.53 18.58 22.38
N MET A 159 7.51 19.31 22.93
CA MET A 159 8.44 18.74 23.91
C MET A 159 7.73 18.44 25.24
N LEU A 160 6.76 19.27 25.66
CA LEU A 160 5.93 18.99 26.83
C LEU A 160 5.10 17.72 26.65
N VAL A 161 4.45 17.56 25.50
CA VAL A 161 3.65 16.36 25.18
C VAL A 161 4.51 15.10 25.20
N LEU A 162 5.69 15.16 24.56
CA LEU A 162 6.63 14.04 24.54
C LEU A 162 7.10 13.68 25.95
N ALA A 163 7.51 14.67 26.76
CA ALA A 163 7.92 14.46 28.14
C ALA A 163 6.78 13.93 29.02
N PHE A 164 5.55 14.42 28.84
CA PHE A 164 4.37 13.96 29.54
C PHE A 164 4.05 12.50 29.20
N GLY A 165 4.13 12.12 27.92
CA GLY A 165 4.00 10.73 27.50
C GLY A 165 5.07 9.82 28.12
N ALA A 166 6.33 10.28 28.20
CA ALA A 166 7.41 9.52 28.82
C ALA A 166 7.25 9.34 30.35
N VAL A 167 6.71 10.33 31.06
CA VAL A 167 6.37 10.19 32.48
C VAL A 167 5.15 9.29 32.64
N GLY A 168 4.14 9.48 31.79
CA GLY A 168 2.91 8.69 31.79
C GLY A 168 3.19 7.20 31.57
N SER A 169 4.10 6.83 30.66
CA SER A 169 4.43 5.43 30.42
C SER A 169 4.97 4.74 31.68
N ILE A 170 5.81 5.41 32.47
CA ILE A 170 6.27 4.85 33.75
C ILE A 170 5.11 4.67 34.72
N LEU A 171 4.26 5.69 34.86
CA LEU A 171 3.11 5.63 35.77
C LEU A 171 2.14 4.51 35.40
N MET A 172 1.94 4.24 34.12
CA MET A 172 1.07 3.19 33.63
C MET A 172 1.71 1.80 33.65
N TYR A 173 3.03 1.70 33.85
CA TYR A 173 3.72 0.41 34.03
C TYR A 173 3.54 -0.15 35.45
N ILE A 174 3.56 0.72 36.47
CA ILE A 174 3.50 0.35 37.89
C ILE A 174 2.30 -0.56 38.24
N PRO A 175 1.06 -0.32 37.75
CA PRO A 175 -0.07 -1.22 38.02
C PRO A 175 0.16 -2.66 37.56
N GLY A 176 0.98 -2.88 36.52
CA GLY A 176 1.40 -4.20 36.07
C GLY A 176 2.24 -4.94 37.10
N GLU A 177 2.96 -4.22 37.97
CA GLU A 177 3.83 -4.80 38.99
C GLU A 177 3.06 -5.27 40.24
N ILE A 178 1.78 -4.94 40.35
CA ILE A 178 0.95 -5.31 41.49
C ILE A 178 0.41 -6.73 41.29
N TRP A 179 0.57 -7.58 42.30
CA TRP A 179 0.00 -8.92 42.30
C TRP A 179 -1.49 -8.88 42.65
N PHE A 180 -2.32 -9.57 41.87
CA PHE A 180 -3.76 -9.69 42.10
C PHE A 180 -4.17 -11.16 42.20
N ASN A 181 -4.96 -11.50 43.22
CA ASN A 181 -5.49 -12.87 43.39
C ASN A 181 -6.69 -13.18 42.48
N SER A 182 -7.26 -12.16 41.82
CA SER A 182 -8.36 -12.32 40.86
C SER A 182 -7.81 -12.20 39.44
N LEU A 183 -8.10 -13.18 38.59
CA LEU A 183 -7.74 -13.14 37.16
C LEU A 183 -8.34 -11.92 36.47
N VAL A 184 -9.61 -11.58 36.80
CA VAL A 184 -10.28 -10.39 36.24
C VAL A 184 -9.52 -9.12 36.63
N ALA A 185 -9.10 -8.99 37.89
CA ALA A 185 -8.33 -7.84 38.33
C ALA A 185 -6.93 -7.80 37.68
N ALA A 186 -6.26 -8.96 37.59
CA ALA A 186 -4.96 -9.07 36.94
C ALA A 186 -5.01 -8.66 35.47
N GLU A 187 -6.02 -9.11 34.72
CA GLU A 187 -6.23 -8.70 33.33
C GLU A 187 -6.62 -7.22 33.21
N TYR A 188 -7.40 -6.70 34.15
CA TYR A 188 -7.85 -5.30 34.13
C TYR A 188 -6.65 -4.34 34.19
N PHE A 189 -5.74 -4.58 35.13
CA PHE A 189 -4.52 -3.78 35.29
C PHE A 189 -3.40 -4.15 34.31
N ARG A 190 -3.39 -5.37 33.75
CA ARG A 190 -2.50 -5.69 32.63
C ARG A 190 -2.76 -4.77 31.45
N TRP A 191 -4.04 -4.52 31.14
CA TRP A 191 -4.41 -3.62 30.06
C TRP A 191 -4.05 -2.15 30.33
N TRP A 192 -4.00 -1.71 31.59
CA TRP A 192 -3.46 -0.38 31.91
C TRP A 192 -2.01 -0.24 31.45
N VAL A 193 -1.22 -1.31 31.54
CA VAL A 193 0.12 -1.30 30.96
C VAL A 193 0.01 -1.30 29.45
N VAL A 194 -0.63 -2.32 28.86
CA VAL A 194 -0.55 -2.57 27.42
C VAL A 194 -1.22 -1.47 26.60
N HIS A 195 -2.48 -1.17 26.87
CA HIS A 195 -3.25 -0.25 26.04
C HIS A 195 -3.05 1.20 26.46
N TYR A 196 -2.89 1.58 27.74
CA TYR A 196 -2.43 2.96 28.02
C TYR A 196 -0.97 3.21 27.62
N TRP A 197 -0.13 2.19 27.48
CA TRP A 197 1.12 2.36 26.73
C TRP A 197 0.82 2.68 25.29
N VAL A 198 0.29 1.71 24.55
CA VAL A 198 0.13 1.81 23.10
C VAL A 198 -0.78 2.99 22.72
N GLU A 199 -2.00 3.05 23.24
CA GLU A 199 -3.10 3.92 22.78
C GLU A 199 -3.26 5.20 23.62
N ALA A 200 -2.31 5.50 24.52
CA ALA A 200 -2.25 6.79 25.21
C ALA A 200 -0.82 7.33 25.29
N THR A 201 0.03 6.76 26.13
CA THR A 201 1.34 7.37 26.48
C THR A 201 2.36 7.28 25.35
N PHE A 202 2.42 6.16 24.61
CA PHE A 202 3.24 6.02 23.41
C PHE A 202 2.69 6.86 22.26
N GLU A 203 1.37 6.99 22.13
CA GLU A 203 0.77 7.95 21.18
C GLU A 203 1.16 9.40 21.50
N LEU A 204 1.21 9.80 22.78
CA LEU A 204 1.72 11.12 23.16
C LEU A 204 3.22 11.29 22.83
N ILE A 205 4.04 10.28 23.11
CA ILE A 205 5.47 10.29 22.72
C ILE A 205 5.59 10.41 21.20
N ALA A 206 4.80 9.63 20.45
CA ALA A 206 4.80 9.60 19.00
C ALA A 206 4.36 10.94 18.42
N ALA A 207 3.25 11.50 18.88
CA ALA A 207 2.72 12.79 18.45
C ALA A 207 3.69 13.94 18.76
N GLY A 208 4.27 13.98 19.97
CA GLY A 208 5.26 14.98 20.35
C GLY A 208 6.55 14.88 19.52
N ALA A 209 7.07 13.67 19.31
CA ALA A 209 8.24 13.43 18.48
C ALA A 209 7.98 13.77 17.02
N LEU A 210 6.83 13.35 16.48
CA LEU A 210 6.39 13.65 15.12
C LEU A 210 6.26 15.16 14.90
N ALA A 211 5.64 15.89 15.83
CA ALA A 211 5.54 17.34 15.78
C ALA A 211 6.92 18.02 15.74
N LEU A 212 7.84 17.63 16.63
CA LEU A 212 9.21 18.17 16.64
C LEU A 212 9.96 17.86 15.34
N VAL A 213 9.80 16.65 14.82
CA VAL A 213 10.42 16.23 13.57
C VAL A 213 9.85 17.01 12.38
N LEU A 214 8.54 17.21 12.32
CA LEU A 214 7.91 18.04 11.29
C LEU A 214 8.44 19.47 11.35
N LEU A 215 8.56 20.05 12.55
CA LEU A 215 9.14 21.38 12.73
C LEU A 215 10.63 21.45 12.33
N ALA A 216 11.38 20.36 12.52
CA ALA A 216 12.79 20.30 12.16
C ALA A 216 13.01 20.05 10.64
N MET A 217 12.12 19.30 10.00
CA MET A 217 12.25 18.89 8.59
C MET A 217 11.53 19.81 7.61
N THR A 218 10.64 20.66 8.10
CA THR A 218 9.74 21.47 7.27
C THR A 218 9.73 22.91 7.77
N ASP A 219 9.50 23.87 6.87
CA ASP A 219 9.30 25.27 7.29
C ASP A 219 7.83 25.54 7.68
N VAL A 220 7.04 24.52 8.07
CA VAL A 220 5.65 24.70 8.48
C VAL A 220 5.61 25.59 9.73
N LYS A 221 4.62 26.50 9.80
CA LYS A 221 4.46 27.39 10.96
C LYS A 221 4.28 26.58 12.24
N ARG A 222 5.05 26.92 13.27
CA ARG A 222 5.01 26.22 14.57
C ARG A 222 3.61 26.26 15.17
N GLU A 223 2.93 27.39 15.07
CA GLU A 223 1.57 27.58 15.59
C GLU A 223 0.57 26.60 14.97
N LEU A 224 0.76 26.23 13.70
CA LEU A 224 -0.11 25.25 13.03
C LEU A 224 0.10 23.85 13.61
N ILE A 225 1.36 23.42 13.73
CA ILE A 225 1.70 22.11 14.29
C ILE A 225 1.24 22.01 15.74
N GLU A 226 1.52 23.01 16.57
CA GLU A 226 1.13 23.00 17.98
C GLU A 226 -0.39 23.01 18.17
N LYS A 227 -1.14 23.71 17.29
CA LYS A 227 -2.61 23.69 17.30
C LYS A 227 -3.16 22.28 17.05
N TYR A 228 -2.69 21.60 16.01
CA TYR A 228 -3.17 20.26 15.69
C TYR A 228 -2.71 19.23 16.70
N LEU A 229 -1.48 19.35 17.21
CA LEU A 229 -0.98 18.53 18.30
C LEU A 229 -1.87 18.64 19.55
N ALA A 230 -2.29 19.85 19.93
CA ALA A 230 -3.16 20.04 21.09
C ALA A 230 -4.53 19.37 20.89
N ILE A 231 -5.11 19.45 19.68
CA ILE A 231 -6.36 18.76 19.34
C ILE A 231 -6.15 17.24 19.42
N GLU A 232 -5.06 16.74 18.86
CA GLU A 232 -4.72 15.32 18.84
C GLU A 232 -4.53 14.78 20.25
N VAL A 233 -3.76 15.46 21.10
CA VAL A 233 -3.56 15.11 22.52
C VAL A 233 -4.89 15.06 23.28
N ALA A 234 -5.75 16.06 23.09
CA ALA A 234 -7.05 16.10 23.76
C ALA A 234 -7.92 14.90 23.33
N LEU A 235 -7.93 14.58 22.04
CA LEU A 235 -8.68 13.45 21.50
C LEU A 235 -8.10 12.11 21.97
N ILE A 236 -6.78 11.90 21.88
CA ILE A 236 -6.09 10.68 22.36
C ILE A 236 -6.47 10.40 23.82
N LEU A 237 -6.38 11.39 24.69
CA LEU A 237 -6.68 11.20 26.12
C LEU A 237 -8.19 11.02 26.38
N LEU A 238 -9.04 11.75 25.65
CA LEU A 238 -10.49 11.63 25.80
C LEU A 238 -11.00 10.25 25.36
N THR A 239 -10.47 9.74 24.25
CA THR A 239 -10.93 8.47 23.66
C THR A 239 -10.20 7.29 24.28
N GLY A 240 -8.87 7.28 24.31
CA GLY A 240 -8.08 6.11 24.73
C GLY A 240 -8.21 5.74 26.21
N ILE A 241 -8.39 6.71 27.12
CA ILE A 241 -8.51 6.38 28.55
C ILE A 241 -9.75 5.53 28.84
N ILE A 242 -10.89 5.86 28.23
CA ILE A 242 -12.14 5.10 28.42
C ILE A 242 -12.28 4.00 27.38
N GLY A 243 -11.74 4.21 26.17
CA GLY A 243 -11.76 3.28 25.04
C GLY A 243 -11.06 1.95 25.31
N GLN A 244 -10.09 1.94 26.22
CA GLN A 244 -9.54 0.76 26.90
C GLN A 244 -10.61 -0.28 27.28
N GLY A 245 -11.82 0.16 27.61
CA GLY A 245 -12.98 -0.70 27.86
C GLY A 245 -13.22 -1.77 26.79
N HIS A 246 -12.75 -1.58 25.56
CA HIS A 246 -12.88 -2.56 24.49
C HIS A 246 -12.12 -3.88 24.72
N HIS A 247 -11.21 -3.91 25.71
CA HIS A 247 -10.50 -5.09 26.16
C HIS A 247 -11.21 -5.77 27.34
N TYR A 248 -12.20 -5.09 27.94
CA TYR A 248 -12.90 -5.53 29.13
C TYR A 248 -14.18 -6.34 28.84
N TYR A 249 -14.63 -6.36 27.58
CA TYR A 249 -15.88 -7.01 27.14
C TYR A 249 -16.05 -8.44 27.63
N TRP A 250 -14.99 -9.26 27.53
CA TRP A 250 -15.10 -10.72 27.69
C TRP A 250 -14.24 -11.28 28.82
N MET A 251 -13.58 -10.43 29.60
CA MET A 251 -12.69 -10.84 30.70
C MET A 251 -13.36 -10.84 32.08
N GLY A 252 -14.69 -10.68 32.14
CA GLY A 252 -15.46 -10.71 33.39
C GLY A 252 -15.66 -9.35 34.08
N ALA A 253 -15.37 -8.25 33.39
CA ALA A 253 -15.66 -6.90 33.89
C ALA A 253 -17.18 -6.58 33.84
N PRO A 254 -17.65 -5.57 34.59
CA PRO A 254 -19.07 -5.18 34.56
C PRO A 254 -19.59 -4.78 33.18
N ALA A 255 -20.86 -5.09 32.89
CA ALA A 255 -21.47 -4.95 31.57
C ALA A 255 -21.54 -3.51 31.02
N PHE A 256 -21.40 -2.47 31.86
CA PHE A 256 -21.36 -1.09 31.37
C PHE A 256 -20.18 -0.82 30.42
N TRP A 257 -19.12 -1.65 30.50
CA TRP A 257 -17.98 -1.56 29.60
C TRP A 257 -18.32 -1.89 28.14
N PHE A 258 -19.37 -2.66 27.86
CA PHE A 258 -19.82 -2.84 26.47
C PHE A 258 -20.17 -1.50 25.82
N PHE A 259 -20.88 -0.65 26.55
CA PHE A 259 -21.27 0.67 26.06
C PHE A 259 -20.10 1.66 26.10
N LEU A 260 -19.42 1.80 27.25
CA LEU A 260 -18.34 2.77 27.39
C LEU A 260 -17.12 2.43 26.52
N GLY A 261 -16.69 1.17 26.56
CA GLY A 261 -15.61 0.68 25.70
C GLY A 261 -15.94 0.89 24.23
N GLY A 262 -17.12 0.42 23.79
CA GLY A 262 -17.52 0.50 22.39
C GLY A 262 -17.70 1.91 21.86
N LEU A 263 -18.20 2.85 22.68
CA LEU A 263 -18.37 4.24 22.29
C LEU A 263 -17.04 4.98 22.19
N PHE A 264 -16.20 4.89 23.23
CA PHE A 264 -14.97 5.68 23.29
C PHE A 264 -13.89 5.12 22.37
N SER A 265 -13.81 3.79 22.21
CA SER A 265 -12.88 3.20 21.26
C SER A 265 -13.27 3.44 19.80
N ALA A 266 -14.58 3.53 19.50
CA ALA A 266 -15.05 3.92 18.18
C ALA A 266 -14.62 5.34 17.75
N LEU A 267 -14.26 6.20 18.70
CA LEU A 267 -13.80 7.57 18.48
C LEU A 267 -12.28 7.69 18.36
N GLU A 268 -11.51 6.68 18.76
CA GLU A 268 -10.03 6.66 18.67
C GLU A 268 -9.46 6.88 17.26
N PRO A 269 -10.13 6.53 16.14
CA PRO A 269 -9.59 6.82 14.81
C PRO A 269 -9.56 8.31 14.45
N VAL A 270 -10.37 9.15 15.11
CA VAL A 270 -10.52 10.59 14.80
C VAL A 270 -9.22 11.39 14.92
N PRO A 271 -8.39 11.25 15.98
CA PRO A 271 -7.13 11.99 16.10
C PRO A 271 -6.06 11.64 15.05
N LEU A 272 -6.02 10.40 14.56
CA LEU A 272 -4.81 9.74 14.01
C LEU A 272 -4.32 10.23 12.63
N PHE A 273 -4.89 11.31 12.09
CA PHE A 273 -4.54 11.83 10.75
C PHE A 273 -4.40 13.35 10.65
N LEU A 274 -4.88 14.10 11.65
CA LEU A 274 -5.10 15.55 11.52
C LEU A 274 -3.78 16.34 11.36
N MET A 275 -2.77 16.06 12.19
CA MET A 275 -1.51 16.78 12.18
C MET A 275 -0.70 16.55 10.90
N VAL A 276 -0.64 15.30 10.42
CA VAL A 276 0.09 14.97 9.18
C VAL A 276 -0.61 15.53 7.95
N TRP A 277 -1.94 15.49 7.91
CA TRP A 277 -2.71 16.13 6.84
C TRP A 277 -2.46 17.63 6.79
N ALA A 278 -2.45 18.30 7.95
CA ALA A 278 -2.16 19.74 8.04
C ALA A 278 -0.75 20.07 7.56
N ALA A 279 0.26 19.29 7.98
CA ALA A 279 1.64 19.47 7.54
C ALA A 279 1.79 19.24 6.03
N TYR A 280 1.15 18.19 5.48
CA TYR A 280 1.12 17.93 4.04
C TYR A 280 0.50 19.08 3.25
N LYS A 281 -0.62 19.62 3.73
CA LYS A 281 -1.31 20.74 3.08
C LYS A 281 -0.42 21.98 3.01
N ASP A 282 0.21 22.37 4.12
CA ASP A 282 1.12 23.54 4.16
C ASP A 282 2.35 23.34 3.25
N LEU A 283 2.97 22.17 3.27
CA LEU A 283 4.12 21.85 2.41
C LEU A 283 3.77 21.97 0.92
N LYS A 284 2.60 21.47 0.54
CA LYS A 284 2.11 21.49 -0.84
C LYS A 284 1.76 22.91 -1.30
N GLU A 285 1.05 23.67 -0.47
CA GLU A 285 0.64 25.04 -0.77
C GLU A 285 1.84 25.98 -0.89
N ASN A 286 2.88 25.77 -0.08
CA ASN A 286 4.06 26.63 -0.02
C ASN A 286 5.26 26.16 -0.86
N LYS A 287 5.13 25.08 -1.64
CA LYS A 287 6.18 24.53 -2.54
C LYS A 287 7.54 24.26 -1.85
N LYS A 288 7.52 23.86 -0.57
CA LYS A 288 8.74 23.63 0.23
C LYS A 288 9.39 22.28 -0.12
N THR A 289 10.72 22.22 -0.14
CA THR A 289 11.48 21.01 -0.48
C THR A 289 12.11 20.39 0.77
N ILE A 290 11.87 19.10 0.99
CA ILE A 290 12.45 18.34 2.11
C ILE A 290 13.72 17.63 1.65
N ALA A 291 14.83 17.83 2.37
CA ALA A 291 16.13 17.27 2.04
C ALA A 291 16.20 15.75 2.30
N ASN A 292 15.74 15.29 3.47
CA ASN A 292 15.75 13.89 3.87
C ASN A 292 14.42 13.19 3.53
N LYS A 293 14.31 12.70 2.29
CA LYS A 293 13.12 12.04 1.75
C LYS A 293 12.91 10.64 2.34
N VAL A 294 13.96 9.92 2.72
CA VAL A 294 13.79 8.59 3.35
C VAL A 294 13.17 8.72 4.74
N ALA A 295 13.62 9.67 5.55
CA ALA A 295 12.95 9.97 6.82
C ALA A 295 11.49 10.37 6.60
N LEU A 296 11.21 11.19 5.58
CA LEU A 296 9.85 11.57 5.22
C LEU A 296 8.98 10.35 4.82
N TYR A 297 9.52 9.40 4.06
CA TYR A 297 8.78 8.18 3.69
C TYR A 297 8.39 7.37 4.93
N MET A 298 9.33 7.23 5.86
CA MET A 298 9.10 6.54 7.13
C MET A 298 8.05 7.28 7.98
N ILE A 299 8.16 8.60 8.12
CA ILE A 299 7.24 9.42 8.92
C ILE A 299 5.83 9.47 8.30
N ALA A 300 5.74 9.65 6.98
CA ALA A 300 4.45 9.63 6.28
C ALA A 300 3.83 8.23 6.32
N GLY A 301 4.66 7.20 6.12
CA GLY A 301 4.26 5.81 6.30
C GLY A 301 3.78 5.53 7.73
N SER A 302 4.41 6.14 8.73
CA SER A 302 4.01 6.05 10.13
C SER A 302 2.60 6.60 10.36
N ALA A 303 2.32 7.79 9.85
CA ALA A 303 1.00 8.41 9.97
C ALA A 303 -0.10 7.64 9.22
N ILE A 304 0.19 7.18 8.00
CA ILE A 304 -0.73 6.36 7.21
C ILE A 304 -0.98 5.01 7.91
N GLY A 305 0.09 4.35 8.37
CA GLY A 305 0.01 3.11 9.11
C GLY A 305 -0.76 3.24 10.41
N ASN A 306 -0.63 4.37 11.12
CA ASN A 306 -1.43 4.65 12.30
C ASN A 306 -2.92 4.76 11.97
N PHE A 307 -3.27 5.58 10.97
CA PHE A 307 -4.67 5.75 10.58
C PHE A 307 -5.33 4.45 10.07
N PHE A 308 -4.66 3.70 9.19
CA PHE A 308 -5.23 2.46 8.65
C PHE A 308 -5.13 1.28 9.64
N GLY A 309 -3.97 1.12 10.27
CA GLY A 309 -3.68 -0.01 11.16
C GLY A 309 -4.34 0.14 12.53
N ALA A 310 -4.08 1.24 13.23
CA ALA A 310 -4.71 1.49 14.53
C ALA A 310 -6.16 1.95 14.35
N GLY A 311 -6.39 2.97 13.51
CA GLY A 311 -7.71 3.54 13.30
C GLY A 311 -8.71 2.60 12.63
N LEU A 312 -8.55 2.31 11.33
CA LEU A 312 -9.57 1.55 10.58
C LEU A 312 -9.63 0.06 10.95
N PHE A 313 -8.47 -0.62 11.05
CA PHE A 313 -8.43 -2.03 11.40
C PHE A 313 -8.79 -2.26 12.88
N GLY A 314 -8.43 -1.34 13.77
CA GLY A 314 -8.91 -1.37 15.16
C GLY A 314 -10.42 -1.13 15.21
N PHE A 315 -10.94 -0.11 14.52
CA PHE A 315 -12.38 0.12 14.44
C PHE A 315 -13.15 -1.09 13.92
N ALA A 316 -12.61 -1.78 12.91
CA ALA A 316 -13.24 -2.94 12.28
C ALA A 316 -13.58 -4.07 13.26
N HIS A 317 -12.93 -4.14 14.42
CA HIS A 317 -13.24 -5.14 15.43
C HIS A 317 -13.49 -4.58 16.84
N THR A 318 -13.63 -3.27 17.01
CA THR A 318 -13.75 -2.67 18.35
C THR A 318 -15.17 -2.70 18.93
N LEU A 319 -16.19 -2.72 18.07
CA LEU A 319 -17.59 -2.74 18.50
C LEU A 319 -17.92 -4.09 19.15
N PRO A 320 -18.58 -4.13 20.33
CA PRO A 320 -18.86 -5.38 21.05
C PRO A 320 -19.55 -6.45 20.19
N GLN A 321 -20.48 -6.03 19.33
CA GLN A 321 -21.26 -6.91 18.45
C GLN A 321 -20.39 -7.64 17.43
N VAL A 322 -19.29 -7.01 16.99
CA VAL A 322 -18.31 -7.61 16.08
C VAL A 322 -17.24 -8.35 16.89
N ASN A 323 -16.74 -7.70 17.95
CA ASN A 323 -15.69 -8.22 18.81
C ASN A 323 -16.05 -9.58 19.40
N TYR A 324 -17.32 -9.81 19.72
CA TYR A 324 -17.82 -11.12 20.19
C TYR A 324 -17.35 -12.29 19.32
N PHE A 325 -17.31 -12.09 17.99
CA PHE A 325 -16.86 -13.10 17.05
C PHE A 325 -15.36 -13.02 16.76
N THR A 326 -14.81 -11.81 16.65
CA THR A 326 -13.42 -11.60 16.22
C THR A 326 -12.41 -11.68 17.36
N HIS A 327 -12.85 -11.71 18.63
CA HIS A 327 -11.98 -11.77 19.81
C HIS A 327 -11.11 -13.04 19.81
N GLY A 328 -9.80 -12.85 20.01
CA GLY A 328 -8.83 -13.94 20.04
C GLY A 328 -8.68 -14.68 18.70
N THR A 329 -8.90 -13.99 17.58
CA THR A 329 -8.75 -14.56 16.22
C THR A 329 -7.60 -13.91 15.45
N GLN A 330 -7.28 -14.43 14.26
CA GLN A 330 -6.26 -13.86 13.38
C GLN A 330 -6.58 -12.41 12.92
N ILE A 331 -7.83 -11.92 13.06
CA ILE A 331 -8.14 -10.50 12.87
C ILE A 331 -7.35 -9.63 13.86
N THR A 332 -7.21 -10.09 15.10
CA THR A 332 -6.45 -9.38 16.14
C THR A 332 -4.97 -9.31 15.77
N ALA A 333 -4.42 -10.42 15.27
CA ALA A 333 -3.04 -10.46 14.78
C ALA A 333 -2.84 -9.55 13.55
N ALA A 334 -3.81 -9.51 12.63
CA ALA A 334 -3.76 -8.64 11.45
C ALA A 334 -3.72 -7.16 11.85
N HIS A 335 -4.60 -6.73 12.76
CA HIS A 335 -4.61 -5.38 13.31
C HIS A 335 -3.29 -5.06 14.02
N ALA A 336 -2.82 -5.92 14.94
CA ALA A 336 -1.58 -5.67 15.69
C ALA A 336 -0.35 -5.52 14.78
N HIS A 337 -0.24 -6.33 13.73
CA HIS A 337 0.85 -6.24 12.75
C HIS A 337 0.71 -5.10 11.74
N PHE A 338 -0.44 -4.42 11.70
CA PHE A 338 -0.59 -3.18 10.95
C PHE A 338 -0.34 -1.97 11.87
N ALA A 339 -0.96 -1.93 13.04
CA ALA A 339 -0.87 -0.82 13.98
C ALA A 339 0.58 -0.63 14.49
N THR A 340 1.20 -1.64 15.09
CA THR A 340 2.51 -1.46 15.75
C THR A 340 3.64 -1.10 14.76
N PRO A 341 3.84 -1.84 13.66
CA PRO A 341 4.84 -1.47 12.66
C PRO A 341 4.44 -0.19 11.90
N GLY A 342 3.14 -0.04 11.63
CA GLY A 342 2.56 1.09 10.94
C GLY A 342 2.68 2.39 11.71
N THR A 343 2.69 2.39 13.05
CA THR A 343 2.82 3.59 13.87
C THR A 343 4.25 3.76 14.37
N TYR A 344 4.71 2.89 15.28
CA TYR A 344 5.92 3.14 16.05
C TYR A 344 7.20 2.75 15.32
N MET A 345 7.22 1.62 14.61
CA MET A 345 8.42 1.17 13.90
C MET A 345 8.84 2.19 12.83
N LEU A 346 7.91 2.59 11.98
CA LEU A 346 8.17 3.58 10.95
C LEU A 346 8.53 4.96 11.55
N LEU A 347 7.93 5.37 12.67
CA LEU A 347 8.32 6.61 13.34
C LEU A 347 9.75 6.57 13.87
N VAL A 348 10.10 5.51 14.63
CA VAL A 348 11.45 5.31 15.19
C VAL A 348 12.48 5.25 14.08
N LEU A 349 12.21 4.53 12.99
CA LEU A 349 13.10 4.47 11.83
C LEU A 349 13.22 5.83 11.13
N GLY A 350 12.14 6.59 11.03
CA GLY A 350 12.15 7.95 10.48
C GLY A 350 13.04 8.89 11.28
N ILE A 351 12.90 8.89 12.61
CA ILE A 351 13.77 9.66 13.52
C ILE A 351 15.22 9.17 13.41
N THR A 352 15.42 7.87 13.31
CA THR A 352 16.77 7.28 13.15
C THR A 352 17.45 7.75 11.87
N TYR A 353 16.71 7.82 10.75
CA TYR A 353 17.21 8.35 9.48
C TYR A 353 17.47 9.87 9.51
N LEU A 354 16.97 10.60 10.50
CA LEU A 354 17.36 11.99 10.76
C LEU A 354 18.59 12.08 11.65
N ALA A 355 18.54 11.39 12.79
CA ALA A 355 19.54 11.49 13.82
C ALA A 355 20.88 10.87 13.41
N VAL A 356 20.89 9.62 12.92
CA VAL A 356 22.14 8.90 12.66
C VAL A 356 23.03 9.62 11.63
N PRO A 357 22.52 10.09 10.46
CA PRO A 357 23.34 10.83 9.52
C PRO A 357 23.87 12.15 10.08
N GLU A 358 23.06 12.90 10.84
CA GLU A 358 23.50 14.14 11.49
C GLU A 358 24.60 13.87 12.53
N LEU A 359 24.37 12.91 13.42
CA LEU A 359 25.30 12.55 14.50
C LEU A 359 26.61 11.93 13.99
N SER A 360 26.61 11.42 12.75
CA SER A 360 27.81 10.93 12.06
C SER A 360 28.42 11.95 11.09
N GLY A 361 27.87 13.17 11.01
CA GLY A 361 28.39 14.25 10.15
C GLY A 361 28.14 14.06 8.65
N ILE A 362 27.23 13.18 8.25
CA ILE A 362 26.92 12.83 6.85
C ILE A 362 25.54 13.36 6.46
N LEU A 363 25.41 14.68 6.33
CA LEU A 363 24.13 15.31 5.96
C LEU A 363 23.70 15.00 4.52
N ASN A 364 24.66 14.70 3.63
CA ASN A 364 24.41 14.33 2.23
C ASN A 364 24.76 12.87 1.99
N PHE A 365 23.77 11.99 2.15
CA PHE A 365 23.91 10.56 1.91
C PHE A 365 22.98 10.05 0.81
N SER A 366 23.32 8.89 0.24
CA SER A 366 22.44 8.22 -0.72
C SER A 366 21.21 7.69 0.01
N GLN A 367 20.04 8.20 -0.35
CA GLN A 367 18.76 7.77 0.23
C GLN A 367 18.15 6.56 -0.50
N HIS A 368 18.84 6.01 -1.51
CA HIS A 368 18.30 4.97 -2.39
C HIS A 368 18.06 3.66 -1.64
N ARG A 369 19.05 3.18 -0.86
CA ARG A 369 18.94 1.93 -0.11
C ARG A 369 17.83 2.00 0.94
N GLY A 370 17.79 3.06 1.73
CA GLY A 370 16.71 3.26 2.69
C GLY A 370 15.30 3.33 2.07
N LYS A 371 15.15 3.90 0.87
CA LYS A 371 13.85 3.88 0.15
C LYS A 371 13.46 2.52 -0.38
N ILE A 372 14.42 1.75 -0.91
CA ILE A 372 14.17 0.36 -1.32
C ILE A 372 13.78 -0.47 -0.10
N GLY A 373 14.54 -0.37 0.98
CA GLY A 373 14.25 -1.06 2.23
C GLY A 373 12.88 -0.71 2.78
N PHE A 374 12.49 0.57 2.75
CA PHE A 374 11.13 1.02 3.10
C PHE A 374 10.05 0.29 2.30
N TRP A 375 10.11 0.32 0.97
CA TRP A 375 9.07 -0.27 0.13
C TRP A 375 9.00 -1.79 0.28
N ILE A 376 10.15 -2.47 0.31
CA ILE A 376 10.19 -3.92 0.55
C ILE A 376 9.56 -4.25 1.90
N MET A 377 9.93 -3.51 2.95
CA MET A 377 9.41 -3.74 4.30
C MET A 377 7.89 -3.51 4.36
N VAL A 378 7.39 -2.37 3.88
CA VAL A 378 5.96 -2.03 3.88
C VAL A 378 5.15 -3.02 3.04
N LEU A 379 5.61 -3.37 1.84
CA LEU A 379 4.92 -4.35 1.00
C LEU A 379 4.90 -5.75 1.63
N GLY A 380 5.97 -6.14 2.33
CA GLY A 380 6.02 -7.38 3.10
C GLY A 380 4.99 -7.39 4.24
N PHE A 381 4.90 -6.31 5.02
CA PHE A 381 3.88 -6.17 6.07
C PHE A 381 2.47 -6.20 5.48
N LEU A 382 2.17 -5.41 4.44
CA LEU A 382 0.85 -5.40 3.81
C LEU A 382 0.44 -6.79 3.29
N ASN A 383 1.38 -7.52 2.67
CA ASN A 383 1.16 -8.88 2.20
C ASN A 383 0.79 -9.82 3.38
N MET A 384 1.54 -9.74 4.47
CA MET A 384 1.31 -10.52 5.69
C MET A 384 -0.04 -10.18 6.35
N ILE A 385 -0.39 -8.89 6.43
CA ILE A 385 -1.64 -8.38 7.03
C ILE A 385 -2.84 -8.89 6.23
N ILE A 386 -2.79 -8.87 4.90
CA ILE A 386 -3.86 -9.40 4.05
C ILE A 386 -4.07 -10.89 4.30
N ALA A 387 -2.98 -11.67 4.36
CA ALA A 387 -3.06 -13.09 4.65
C ALA A 387 -3.70 -13.35 6.03
N LEU A 388 -3.29 -12.61 7.06
CA LEU A 388 -3.86 -12.69 8.42
C LEU A 388 -5.33 -12.26 8.47
N MET A 389 -5.70 -11.20 7.75
CA MET A 389 -7.08 -10.71 7.68
C MET A 389 -8.00 -11.76 7.06
N ILE A 390 -7.62 -12.35 5.92
CA ILE A 390 -8.37 -13.43 5.28
C ILE A 390 -8.45 -14.64 6.23
N SER A 391 -7.33 -14.99 6.86
CA SER A 391 -7.30 -16.08 7.85
C SER A 391 -8.27 -15.83 9.00
N GLY A 392 -8.37 -14.59 9.46
CA GLY A 392 -9.26 -14.17 10.53
C GLY A 392 -10.73 -14.24 10.14
N VAL A 393 -11.09 -13.78 8.95
CA VAL A 393 -12.48 -13.89 8.45
C VAL A 393 -12.89 -15.35 8.32
N VAL A 394 -12.02 -16.18 7.73
CA VAL A 394 -12.27 -17.64 7.61
C VAL A 394 -12.38 -18.27 8.99
N GLN A 395 -11.48 -17.93 9.92
CA GLN A 395 -11.54 -18.42 11.30
C GLN A 395 -12.84 -18.04 12.00
N VAL A 396 -13.28 -16.79 11.88
CA VAL A 396 -14.54 -16.33 12.46
C VAL A 396 -15.71 -17.14 11.91
N TYR A 397 -15.83 -17.24 10.59
CA TYR A 397 -16.93 -17.97 9.97
C TYR A 397 -16.93 -19.46 10.37
N MET A 398 -15.80 -20.14 10.22
CA MET A 398 -15.71 -21.58 10.44
C MET A 398 -15.74 -21.97 11.91
N GLN A 399 -14.99 -21.26 12.76
CA GLN A 399 -14.83 -21.62 14.16
C GLN A 399 -15.95 -21.05 15.04
N ARG A 400 -16.36 -19.80 14.80
CA ARG A 400 -17.31 -19.11 15.69
C ARG A 400 -18.75 -19.23 15.22
N MET A 401 -19.00 -19.17 13.92
CA MET A 401 -20.37 -19.26 13.38
C MET A 401 -20.79 -20.70 13.07
N GLN A 402 -19.92 -21.49 12.44
CA GLN A 402 -20.19 -22.89 12.09
C GLN A 402 -19.84 -23.88 13.21
N GLY A 403 -19.11 -23.46 14.24
CA GLY A 403 -18.79 -24.29 15.40
C GLY A 403 -17.75 -25.40 15.15
N LEU A 404 -16.92 -25.30 14.10
CA LEU A 404 -15.85 -26.25 13.87
C LEU A 404 -14.78 -26.17 14.96
N SER A 405 -14.11 -27.30 15.22
CA SER A 405 -13.05 -27.36 16.23
C SER A 405 -11.86 -26.47 15.85
N PHE A 406 -11.19 -25.91 16.86
CA PHE A 406 -10.01 -25.05 16.65
C PHE A 406 -8.96 -25.74 15.77
N LEU A 407 -8.58 -26.99 16.09
CA LEU A 407 -7.55 -27.71 15.36
C LEU A 407 -7.93 -27.94 13.89
N THR A 408 -9.20 -28.27 13.62
CA THR A 408 -9.71 -28.41 12.25
C THR A 408 -9.53 -27.12 11.46
N VAL A 409 -9.96 -25.99 12.04
CA VAL A 409 -9.85 -24.68 11.39
C VAL A 409 -8.39 -24.28 11.20
N GLN A 410 -7.53 -24.46 12.20
CA GLN A 410 -6.09 -24.14 12.07
C GLN A 410 -5.42 -24.94 10.94
N ASN A 411 -5.79 -26.21 10.76
CA ASN A 411 -5.27 -27.03 9.67
C ASN A 411 -5.76 -26.52 8.30
N MET A 412 -7.01 -26.06 8.20
CA MET A 412 -7.54 -25.44 6.98
C MET A 412 -6.85 -24.12 6.63
N LEU A 413 -6.34 -23.39 7.63
CA LEU A 413 -5.65 -22.12 7.45
C LEU A 413 -4.16 -22.26 7.04
N LEU A 414 -3.61 -23.48 7.00
CA LEU A 414 -2.19 -23.72 6.66
C LEU A 414 -1.71 -23.00 5.39
N PRO A 415 -2.44 -23.00 4.26
CA PRO A 415 -2.01 -22.27 3.07
C PRO A 415 -1.89 -20.75 3.30
N LEU A 416 -2.81 -20.18 4.08
CA LEU A 416 -2.79 -18.75 4.42
C LEU A 416 -1.67 -18.43 5.41
N TYR A 417 -1.30 -19.36 6.29
CA TYR A 417 -0.10 -19.24 7.12
C TYR A 417 1.18 -19.29 6.29
N GLY A 418 1.22 -20.08 5.21
CA GLY A 418 2.31 -20.08 4.23
C GLY A 418 2.44 -18.73 3.52
N TRP A 419 1.32 -18.14 3.11
CA TRP A 419 1.30 -16.79 2.54
C TRP A 419 1.77 -15.74 3.56
N ARG A 420 1.27 -15.78 4.80
CA ARG A 420 1.71 -14.92 5.90
C ARG A 420 3.23 -15.00 6.11
N MET A 421 3.81 -16.21 6.07
CA MET A 421 5.26 -16.42 6.19
C MET A 421 6.03 -15.73 5.06
N LEU A 422 5.55 -15.84 3.81
CA LEU A 422 6.16 -15.15 2.66
C LEU A 422 6.19 -13.63 2.88
N GLY A 423 5.08 -13.03 3.32
CA GLY A 423 5.01 -11.61 3.66
C GLY A 423 6.01 -11.24 4.76
N GLY A 424 6.14 -12.07 5.79
CA GLY A 424 7.13 -11.91 6.86
C GLY A 424 8.58 -11.94 6.36
N VAL A 425 8.92 -12.85 5.44
CA VAL A 425 10.26 -12.94 4.84
C VAL A 425 10.57 -11.70 4.01
N ILE A 426 9.61 -11.23 3.21
CA ILE A 426 9.77 -9.99 2.43
C ILE A 426 10.00 -8.81 3.38
N ALA A 427 9.20 -8.69 4.44
CA ALA A 427 9.35 -7.63 5.43
C ALA A 427 10.75 -7.66 6.08
N PHE A 428 11.21 -8.86 6.46
CA PHE A 428 12.53 -9.08 7.05
C PHE A 428 13.68 -8.65 6.14
N VAL A 429 13.61 -8.97 4.84
CA VAL A 429 14.60 -8.51 3.84
C VAL A 429 14.66 -6.98 3.80
N GLY A 430 13.50 -6.31 3.82
CA GLY A 430 13.43 -4.85 3.91
C GLY A 430 14.07 -4.29 5.19
N GLY A 431 13.79 -4.93 6.32
CA GLY A 431 14.40 -4.60 7.62
C GLY A 431 15.93 -4.73 7.62
N ILE A 432 16.47 -5.80 7.03
CA ILE A 432 17.93 -6.01 6.89
C ILE A 432 18.58 -4.92 6.02
N ILE A 433 17.93 -4.53 4.90
CA ILE A 433 18.43 -3.46 4.04
C ILE A 433 18.51 -2.13 4.80
N ILE A 434 17.46 -1.79 5.55
CA ILE A 434 17.41 -0.59 6.39
C ILE A 434 18.50 -0.63 7.46
N ALA A 435 18.63 -1.76 8.17
CA ALA A 435 19.62 -1.92 9.22
C ALA A 435 21.04 -1.77 8.67
N TYR A 436 21.34 -2.43 7.56
CA TYR A 436 22.63 -2.30 6.89
C TYR A 436 22.94 -0.86 6.48
N ASP A 437 21.97 -0.15 5.89
CA ASP A 437 22.16 1.23 5.46
C ASP A 437 22.43 2.16 6.66
N LEU A 438 21.66 2.05 7.73
CA LEU A 438 21.83 2.85 8.95
C LEU A 438 23.15 2.56 9.68
N ILE A 439 23.59 1.30 9.71
CA ILE A 439 24.91 0.92 10.26
C ILE A 439 26.04 1.55 9.43
N MET A 440 25.91 1.52 8.10
CA MET A 440 26.90 2.15 7.20
C MET A 440 26.95 3.67 7.40
N LEU A 441 25.80 4.33 7.52
CA LEU A 441 25.70 5.76 7.82
C LEU A 441 26.30 6.09 9.18
N SER A 442 26.03 5.27 10.19
CA SER A 442 26.62 5.42 11.54
C SER A 442 28.15 5.37 11.51
N SER A 443 28.73 4.53 10.65
CA SER A 443 30.18 4.30 10.58
C SER A 443 31.00 5.37 9.83
N GLY A 444 30.36 6.38 9.22
CA GLY A 444 31.10 7.41 8.45
C GLY A 444 31.52 6.99 7.03
N LYS A 445 31.29 5.73 6.63
CA LYS A 445 31.91 5.12 5.45
C LYS A 445 31.27 5.50 4.10
N THR A 446 30.14 6.21 4.09
CA THR A 446 29.40 6.52 2.86
C THR A 446 29.09 8.01 2.72
N GLY A 447 30.11 8.82 2.51
CA GLY A 447 29.98 10.21 2.04
C GLY A 447 30.26 10.30 0.54
N LYS A 448 29.30 9.93 -0.31
CA LYS A 448 29.30 10.40 -1.71
C LYS A 448 27.92 10.98 -2.04
N PRO A 449 27.84 12.27 -2.40
CA PRO A 449 26.59 12.92 -2.73
C PRO A 449 26.11 12.41 -4.09
N LEU A 450 24.87 11.94 -4.16
CA LEU A 450 24.12 11.85 -5.41
C LEU A 450 23.20 13.05 -5.45
N PHE A 451 23.43 13.89 -6.47
CA PHE A 451 22.70 15.10 -6.76
C PHE A 451 21.18 14.87 -6.68
N SER A 452 20.53 15.87 -6.07
CA SER A 452 19.08 16.05 -6.01
C SER A 452 18.41 15.69 -7.35
N LYS A 453 17.83 14.49 -7.42
CA LYS A 453 16.75 14.21 -8.37
C LYS A 453 15.46 14.80 -7.84
N ARG A 454 14.70 15.43 -8.75
CA ARG A 454 13.28 15.76 -8.56
C ARG A 454 12.58 14.58 -7.88
N VAL A 455 11.77 14.89 -6.88
CA VAL A 455 10.88 13.93 -6.24
C VAL A 455 9.98 13.31 -7.31
N LEU A 456 9.98 11.99 -7.40
CA LEU A 456 9.03 11.22 -8.18
C LEU A 456 7.57 11.59 -7.81
N PRO A 457 6.64 11.70 -8.76
CA PRO A 457 5.21 11.57 -8.49
C PRO A 457 4.84 10.08 -8.32
N VAL A 458 5.38 9.43 -7.28
CA VAL A 458 4.72 8.26 -6.65
C VAL A 458 3.63 8.73 -5.68
N SER A 459 3.51 10.04 -5.47
CA SER A 459 2.50 10.69 -4.63
C SER A 459 1.11 10.85 -5.28
N ASN A 460 0.92 10.35 -6.50
CA ASN A 460 -0.39 10.35 -7.13
C ASN A 460 -1.12 9.05 -6.71
N PRO A 461 -2.17 9.13 -5.88
CA PRO A 461 -2.81 7.97 -5.26
C PRO A 461 -3.39 7.01 -6.29
N TYR A 462 -3.81 7.51 -7.47
CA TYR A 462 -4.26 6.68 -8.59
C TYR A 462 -3.23 5.62 -9.00
N TYR A 463 -1.94 5.98 -8.99
CA TYR A 463 -0.88 5.06 -9.40
C TYR A 463 -0.55 4.02 -8.34
N LEU A 464 -0.66 4.39 -7.07
CA LEU A 464 -0.52 3.45 -5.97
C LEU A 464 -1.68 2.45 -5.98
N THR A 465 -2.92 2.92 -6.18
CA THR A 465 -4.08 2.05 -6.32
C THR A 465 -3.98 1.15 -7.56
N ALA A 466 -3.53 1.68 -8.70
CA ALA A 466 -3.32 0.88 -9.91
C ALA A 466 -2.32 -0.26 -9.66
N LEU A 467 -1.23 0.00 -8.94
CA LEU A 467 -0.24 -1.02 -8.55
C LEU A 467 -0.84 -2.05 -7.57
N LEU A 468 -1.68 -1.63 -6.63
CA LEU A 468 -2.38 -2.53 -5.72
C LEU A 468 -3.33 -3.47 -6.48
N PHE A 469 -4.07 -2.95 -7.45
CA PHE A 469 -4.95 -3.76 -8.31
C PHE A 469 -4.15 -4.71 -9.22
N MET A 470 -2.99 -4.28 -9.72
CA MET A 470 -2.08 -5.17 -10.46
C MET A 470 -1.50 -6.28 -9.58
N ALA A 471 -1.17 -6.01 -8.32
CA ALA A 471 -0.75 -7.02 -7.36
C ALA A 471 -1.89 -8.01 -7.05
N MET A 472 -3.12 -7.51 -6.90
CA MET A 472 -4.31 -8.34 -6.73
C MET A 472 -4.55 -9.23 -7.97
N ALA A 473 -4.33 -8.72 -9.18
CA ALA A 473 -4.43 -9.49 -10.41
C ALA A 473 -3.42 -10.66 -10.48
N VAL A 474 -2.22 -10.50 -9.91
CA VAL A 474 -1.23 -11.59 -9.79
C VAL A 474 -1.73 -12.68 -8.84
N LEU A 475 -2.24 -12.31 -7.66
CA LEU A 475 -2.79 -13.26 -6.70
C LEU A 475 -3.97 -14.05 -7.29
N ILE A 476 -4.80 -13.39 -8.08
CA ILE A 476 -5.94 -14.00 -8.76
C ILE A 476 -5.53 -14.90 -9.93
N ALA A 477 -4.44 -14.56 -10.64
CA ALA A 477 -3.87 -15.45 -11.65
C ALA A 477 -3.35 -16.75 -11.02
N ILE A 478 -2.74 -16.67 -9.83
CA ILE A 478 -2.30 -17.83 -9.06
C ILE A 478 -3.51 -18.69 -8.66
N ASP A 479 -4.55 -18.07 -8.08
CA ASP A 479 -5.80 -18.76 -7.75
C ASP A 479 -6.40 -19.46 -8.99
N SER A 480 -6.44 -18.77 -10.13
CA SER A 480 -7.00 -19.31 -11.37
C SER A 480 -6.19 -20.49 -11.93
N ALA A 481 -4.87 -20.46 -11.79
CA ALA A 481 -4.01 -21.58 -12.16
C ALA A 481 -4.28 -22.80 -11.28
N LEU A 482 -4.37 -22.61 -9.96
CA LEU A 482 -4.63 -23.67 -8.98
C LEU A 482 -6.05 -24.24 -9.09
N ALA A 483 -7.05 -23.38 -9.32
CA ALA A 483 -8.43 -23.78 -9.53
C ALA A 483 -8.61 -24.55 -10.85
N SER A 484 -7.87 -24.18 -11.91
CA SER A 484 -7.95 -24.87 -13.20
C SER A 484 -7.56 -26.35 -13.07
N VAL A 485 -6.63 -26.70 -12.17
CA VAL A 485 -6.20 -28.08 -11.88
C VAL A 485 -6.87 -28.71 -10.65
N ASN A 486 -7.98 -28.14 -10.16
CA ASN A 486 -8.75 -28.61 -8.99
C ASN A 486 -7.95 -28.71 -7.68
N LEU A 487 -6.87 -27.94 -7.51
CA LEU A 487 -6.05 -27.99 -6.28
C LEU A 487 -6.65 -27.17 -5.13
N VAL A 488 -7.41 -26.09 -5.42
CA VAL A 488 -8.05 -25.23 -4.40
C VAL A 488 -9.38 -24.65 -4.94
N PRO A 489 -10.57 -25.01 -4.40
CA PRO A 489 -11.86 -24.58 -4.96
C PRO A 489 -12.47 -23.32 -4.31
N PHE A 490 -11.73 -22.63 -3.43
CA PHE A 490 -12.30 -21.66 -2.47
C PHE A 490 -12.88 -20.36 -3.09
N PHE A 491 -12.61 -20.04 -4.36
CA PHE A 491 -12.96 -18.75 -4.97
C PHE A 491 -13.74 -18.83 -6.30
N ASN A 492 -14.63 -19.81 -6.46
CA ASN A 492 -15.42 -19.94 -7.69
C ASN A 492 -16.27 -18.70 -8.06
N GLY A 493 -16.58 -17.81 -7.10
CA GLY A 493 -17.28 -16.54 -7.34
C GLY A 493 -16.43 -15.40 -7.93
N LEU A 494 -15.09 -15.51 -7.93
CA LEU A 494 -14.21 -14.43 -8.39
C LEU A 494 -14.06 -14.31 -9.90
N ARG A 495 -14.59 -15.25 -10.70
CA ARG A 495 -14.33 -15.30 -12.15
C ARG A 495 -14.59 -13.97 -12.88
N TRP A 496 -15.65 -13.27 -12.49
CA TRP A 496 -16.05 -11.95 -13.00
C TRP A 496 -15.25 -10.79 -12.38
N LEU A 497 -14.91 -10.88 -11.09
CA LEU A 497 -14.05 -9.92 -10.40
C LEU A 497 -12.66 -9.84 -11.05
N ARG A 498 -12.13 -10.95 -11.61
CA ARG A 498 -10.80 -11.01 -12.27
C ARG A 498 -10.66 -10.00 -13.40
N LEU A 499 -11.66 -9.96 -14.29
CA LEU A 499 -11.67 -9.01 -15.41
C LEU A 499 -11.71 -7.58 -14.88
N HIS A 500 -12.58 -7.33 -13.90
CA HIS A 500 -12.81 -6.01 -13.32
C HIS A 500 -11.59 -5.50 -12.54
N PHE A 501 -10.76 -6.35 -11.93
CA PHE A 501 -9.55 -5.88 -11.24
C PHE A 501 -8.49 -5.32 -12.19
N ILE A 502 -8.33 -5.91 -13.38
CA ILE A 502 -7.35 -5.42 -14.37
C ILE A 502 -7.95 -4.24 -15.15
N THR A 503 -9.17 -4.40 -15.70
CA THR A 503 -9.77 -3.38 -16.59
C THR A 503 -10.42 -2.22 -15.84
N ILE A 504 -11.14 -2.49 -14.74
CA ILE A 504 -11.84 -1.49 -13.94
C ILE A 504 -10.99 -1.04 -12.74
N GLY A 505 -10.14 -1.89 -12.17
CA GLY A 505 -9.20 -1.50 -11.11
C GLY A 505 -7.96 -0.80 -11.69
N ALA A 506 -6.99 -1.59 -12.15
CA ALA A 506 -5.68 -1.08 -12.53
C ALA A 506 -5.71 -0.03 -13.66
N ILE A 507 -6.49 -0.28 -14.71
CA ILE A 507 -6.47 0.55 -15.91
C ILE A 507 -7.32 1.81 -15.76
N MET A 508 -8.48 1.71 -15.12
CA MET A 508 -9.28 2.88 -14.81
C MET A 508 -8.49 3.83 -13.90
N GLU A 509 -7.83 3.30 -12.86
CA GLU A 509 -6.95 4.07 -11.99
C GLU A 509 -5.80 4.73 -12.76
N ALA A 510 -5.09 3.98 -13.61
CA ALA A 510 -4.03 4.52 -14.44
C ALA A 510 -4.54 5.62 -15.41
N CYS A 511 -5.69 5.41 -16.05
CA CYS A 511 -6.28 6.38 -16.97
C CYS A 511 -6.75 7.64 -16.24
N PHE A 512 -7.45 7.50 -15.12
CA PHE A 512 -7.96 8.61 -14.34
C PHE A 512 -6.81 9.45 -13.74
N GLY A 513 -5.73 8.79 -13.31
CA GLY A 513 -4.53 9.45 -12.81
C GLY A 513 -3.73 10.18 -13.89
N PHE A 514 -3.71 9.66 -15.12
CA PHE A 514 -2.81 10.13 -16.18
C PHE A 514 -3.45 11.12 -17.17
N LEU A 515 -4.69 10.89 -17.59
CA LEU A 515 -5.34 11.66 -18.67
C LEU A 515 -5.36 13.18 -18.42
N PRO A 516 -5.65 13.71 -17.21
CA PRO A 516 -5.62 15.15 -16.97
C PRO A 516 -4.24 15.77 -17.17
N GLY A 517 -3.18 15.08 -16.71
CA GLY A 517 -1.80 15.55 -16.84
C GLY A 517 -1.32 15.52 -18.29
N LEU A 518 -1.72 14.48 -19.02
CA LEU A 518 -1.42 14.30 -20.43
C LEU A 518 -2.06 15.40 -21.30
N VAL A 519 -3.37 15.62 -21.14
CA VAL A 519 -4.12 16.64 -21.90
C VAL A 519 -3.61 18.05 -21.54
N ALA A 520 -3.30 18.33 -20.28
CA ALA A 520 -2.76 19.61 -19.86
C ALA A 520 -1.37 19.89 -20.46
N SER A 521 -0.48 18.88 -20.48
CA SER A 521 0.85 18.99 -21.09
C SER A 521 0.77 19.39 -22.57
N TRP A 522 -0.14 18.77 -23.33
CA TRP A 522 -0.34 19.10 -24.74
C TRP A 522 -1.04 20.42 -25.00
N ALA A 523 -1.96 20.82 -24.11
CA ALA A 523 -2.55 22.14 -24.13
C ALA A 523 -1.59 23.26 -23.67
N ARG A 524 -0.32 22.93 -23.35
CA ARG A 524 0.68 23.81 -22.72
C ARG A 524 0.17 24.50 -21.45
N LYS A 525 -0.72 23.82 -20.72
CA LYS A 525 -1.25 24.28 -19.43
C LYS A 525 -0.46 23.69 -18.26
N PRO A 526 -0.45 24.36 -17.10
CA PRO A 526 0.08 23.77 -15.87
C PRO A 526 -0.60 22.42 -15.57
N LEU A 527 0.15 21.48 -14.99
CA LEU A 527 -0.41 20.19 -14.56
C LEU A 527 -1.57 20.43 -13.58
N PRO A 528 -2.76 19.86 -13.83
CA PRO A 528 -3.90 20.03 -12.96
C PRO A 528 -3.64 19.36 -11.61
N SER A 529 -4.13 19.97 -10.53
CA SER A 529 -4.12 19.34 -9.21
C SER A 529 -4.98 18.08 -9.20
N ILE A 530 -4.57 17.08 -8.42
CA ILE A 530 -5.36 15.86 -8.18
C ILE A 530 -6.74 16.24 -7.63
N ARG A 531 -7.78 15.67 -8.24
CA ARG A 531 -9.16 15.74 -7.80
C ARG A 531 -9.50 14.55 -6.90
N TRP A 532 -9.48 14.80 -5.60
CA TRP A 532 -9.70 13.79 -4.57
C TRP A 532 -11.13 13.25 -4.53
N ASP A 533 -12.09 14.08 -4.91
CA ASP A 533 -13.48 13.68 -5.08
C ASP A 533 -13.66 12.63 -6.18
N ILE A 534 -12.96 12.78 -7.31
CA ILE A 534 -12.92 11.75 -8.37
C ILE A 534 -12.27 10.48 -7.82
N TRP A 535 -11.15 10.59 -7.12
CA TRP A 535 -10.39 9.43 -6.64
C TRP A 535 -11.17 8.64 -5.58
N LEU A 536 -11.73 9.34 -4.59
CA LEU A 536 -12.55 8.75 -3.53
C LEU A 536 -13.82 8.13 -4.11
N GLY A 537 -14.53 8.83 -5.00
CA GLY A 537 -15.71 8.29 -5.66
C GLY A 537 -15.41 7.01 -6.43
N LEU A 538 -14.30 6.98 -7.17
CA LEU A 538 -13.84 5.80 -7.90
C LEU A 538 -13.56 4.62 -6.96
N ASN A 539 -12.75 4.85 -5.92
CA ASN A 539 -12.25 3.80 -5.04
C ASN A 539 -13.33 3.28 -4.07
N THR A 540 -14.10 4.17 -3.47
CA THR A 540 -15.24 3.78 -2.62
C THR A 540 -16.30 3.05 -3.45
N GLY A 541 -16.55 3.51 -4.69
CA GLY A 541 -17.45 2.85 -5.62
C GLY A 541 -16.98 1.43 -5.98
N MET A 542 -15.69 1.27 -6.30
CA MET A 542 -15.10 -0.04 -6.56
C MET A 542 -15.17 -0.96 -5.35
N LEU A 543 -14.84 -0.48 -4.15
CA LEU A 543 -14.94 -1.27 -2.93
C LEU A 543 -16.39 -1.73 -2.67
N ALA A 544 -17.36 -0.83 -2.86
CA ALA A 544 -18.78 -1.16 -2.73
C ALA A 544 -19.22 -2.24 -3.74
N LEU A 545 -18.74 -2.19 -5.00
CA LEU A 545 -18.99 -3.25 -5.97
C LEU A 545 -18.28 -4.57 -5.61
N LEU A 546 -17.04 -4.51 -5.13
CA LEU A 546 -16.25 -5.69 -4.73
C LEU A 546 -16.89 -6.45 -3.57
N VAL A 547 -17.57 -5.74 -2.66
CA VAL A 547 -18.33 -6.34 -1.55
C VAL A 547 -19.76 -6.68 -1.98
N GLY A 548 -20.39 -5.83 -2.80
CA GLY A 548 -21.78 -5.97 -3.23
C GLY A 548 -22.02 -7.15 -4.18
N ILE A 549 -21.10 -7.43 -5.12
CA ILE A 549 -21.24 -8.51 -6.10
C ILE A 549 -21.25 -9.89 -5.43
N PRO A 550 -20.26 -10.26 -4.56
CA PRO A 550 -20.28 -11.56 -3.90
C PRO A 550 -21.46 -11.75 -2.95
N LEU A 551 -21.92 -10.67 -2.32
CA LEU A 551 -23.04 -10.68 -1.38
C LEU A 551 -24.41 -10.55 -2.06
N ASN A 552 -24.44 -10.36 -3.39
CA ASN A 552 -25.65 -10.02 -4.15
C ASN A 552 -26.48 -8.90 -3.49
N ASN A 553 -25.81 -7.86 -2.99
CA ASN A 553 -26.43 -6.80 -2.22
C ASN A 553 -26.80 -5.60 -3.12
N ALA A 554 -28.09 -5.44 -3.40
CA ALA A 554 -28.60 -4.42 -4.31
C ALA A 554 -28.20 -2.98 -3.91
N ALA A 555 -28.16 -2.66 -2.61
CA ALA A 555 -27.81 -1.32 -2.15
C ALA A 555 -26.33 -0.99 -2.40
N LEU A 556 -25.43 -1.94 -2.11
CA LEU A 556 -23.99 -1.79 -2.39
C LEU A 556 -23.70 -1.76 -3.89
N LEU A 557 -24.43 -2.54 -4.69
CA LEU A 557 -24.32 -2.53 -6.15
C LEU A 557 -24.76 -1.18 -6.75
N TYR A 558 -25.89 -0.65 -6.28
CA TYR A 558 -26.41 0.65 -6.71
C TYR A 558 -25.48 1.79 -6.29
N ALA A 559 -25.06 1.81 -5.01
CA ALA A 559 -24.13 2.81 -4.50
C ALA A 559 -22.77 2.76 -5.21
N GLY A 560 -22.23 1.55 -5.40
CA GLY A 560 -20.95 1.33 -6.08
C GLY A 560 -20.97 1.81 -7.52
N GLY A 561 -21.97 1.41 -8.29
CA GLY A 561 -22.15 1.85 -9.68
C GLY A 561 -22.32 3.37 -9.80
N THR A 562 -23.13 3.97 -8.92
CA THR A 562 -23.38 5.42 -8.91
C THR A 562 -22.11 6.23 -8.61
N LEU A 563 -21.31 5.80 -7.63
CA LEU A 563 -20.07 6.50 -7.27
C LEU A 563 -19.02 6.46 -8.38
N ILE A 564 -18.86 5.31 -9.05
CA ILE A 564 -17.98 5.18 -10.21
C ILE A 564 -18.49 6.05 -11.37
N PHE A 565 -19.81 6.06 -11.61
CA PHE A 565 -20.44 6.90 -12.63
C PHE A 565 -20.15 8.38 -12.38
N ILE A 566 -20.35 8.86 -11.14
CA ILE A 566 -20.05 10.25 -10.76
C ILE A 566 -18.57 10.56 -10.99
N ALA A 567 -17.66 9.68 -10.56
CA ALA A 567 -16.22 9.89 -10.77
C ALA A 567 -15.86 10.01 -12.27
N ALA A 568 -16.42 9.14 -13.12
CA ALA A 568 -16.22 9.19 -14.56
C ALA A 568 -16.79 10.47 -15.20
N VAL A 569 -17.98 10.92 -14.79
CA VAL A 569 -18.58 12.20 -15.24
C VAL A 569 -17.70 13.39 -14.84
N LEU A 570 -17.21 13.41 -13.59
CA LEU A 570 -16.36 14.48 -13.10
C LEU A 570 -15.02 14.54 -13.82
N LEU A 571 -14.45 13.39 -14.18
CA LEU A 571 -13.25 13.32 -15.03
C LEU A 571 -13.55 13.82 -16.45
N LEU A 572 -14.67 13.39 -17.05
CA LEU A 572 -15.10 13.87 -18.36
C LEU A 572 -15.24 15.40 -18.37
N MET A 573 -15.91 15.97 -17.37
CA MET A 573 -16.03 17.43 -17.19
C MET A 573 -14.67 18.10 -17.04
N GLN A 574 -13.74 17.50 -16.28
CA GLN A 574 -12.38 18.01 -16.12
C GLN A 574 -11.63 18.04 -17.46
N LEU A 575 -11.72 16.97 -18.26
CA LEU A 575 -11.07 16.92 -19.58
C LEU A 575 -11.72 17.87 -20.59
N LEU A 576 -13.04 18.04 -20.56
CA LEU A 576 -13.75 19.02 -21.37
C LEU A 576 -13.34 20.46 -21.02
N GLY A 577 -13.14 20.75 -19.73
CA GLY A 577 -12.71 22.06 -19.21
C GLY A 577 -11.25 22.44 -19.52
N LEU A 578 -10.40 21.51 -19.97
CA LEU A 578 -8.99 21.78 -20.28
C LEU A 578 -8.75 22.48 -21.64
N HIS A 579 -9.78 23.07 -22.26
CA HIS A 579 -9.75 23.69 -23.60
C HIS A 579 -8.62 24.72 -23.81
N SER A 580 -7.91 24.63 -24.95
CA SER A 580 -7.01 25.66 -25.48
C SER A 580 -7.41 25.92 -26.93
N PHE A 581 -7.56 27.18 -27.33
CA PHE A 581 -7.94 27.56 -28.70
C PHE A 581 -6.80 27.38 -29.73
N THR A 582 -5.58 27.05 -29.30
CA THR A 582 -4.40 27.04 -30.19
C THR A 582 -3.78 25.67 -30.44
N HIS A 583 -3.95 24.69 -29.54
CA HIS A 583 -3.45 23.31 -29.73
C HIS A 583 -4.31 22.28 -29.01
N VAL A 584 -4.88 21.33 -29.77
CA VAL A 584 -5.67 20.20 -29.26
C VAL A 584 -4.88 18.91 -29.53
N SER A 585 -4.75 18.00 -28.55
CA SER A 585 -4.11 16.70 -28.82
C SER A 585 -4.92 15.88 -29.80
N ALA A 586 -4.24 15.11 -30.64
CA ALA A 586 -4.87 14.33 -31.69
C ALA A 586 -5.68 13.16 -31.11
N GLY A 587 -5.30 12.65 -29.94
CA GLY A 587 -6.00 11.60 -29.18
C GLY A 587 -7.18 12.08 -28.34
N ARG A 588 -7.39 13.39 -28.14
CA ARG A 588 -8.44 13.93 -27.25
C ARG A 588 -9.84 13.36 -27.51
N ASN A 589 -10.23 13.30 -28.78
CA ASN A 589 -11.57 12.82 -29.16
C ASN A 589 -11.76 11.35 -28.78
N PHE A 590 -10.70 10.54 -28.85
CA PHE A 590 -10.72 9.16 -28.42
C PHE A 590 -10.95 9.03 -26.90
N TYR A 591 -10.31 9.86 -26.08
CA TYR A 591 -10.49 9.83 -24.63
C TYR A 591 -11.92 10.23 -24.22
N ILE A 592 -12.47 11.26 -24.87
CA ILE A 592 -13.84 11.72 -24.60
C ILE A 592 -14.85 10.64 -25.00
N ALA A 593 -14.73 10.09 -26.21
CA ALA A 593 -15.60 9.03 -26.68
C ALA A 593 -15.46 7.77 -25.81
N GLY A 594 -14.23 7.39 -25.45
CA GLY A 594 -13.96 6.27 -24.55
C GLY A 594 -14.61 6.43 -23.18
N LEU A 595 -14.52 7.62 -22.55
CA LEU A 595 -15.22 7.90 -21.30
C LEU A 595 -16.74 7.91 -21.46
N GLY A 596 -17.27 8.36 -22.60
CA GLY A 596 -18.70 8.24 -22.91
C GLY A 596 -19.17 6.78 -22.95
N TYR A 597 -18.40 5.90 -23.58
CA TYR A 597 -18.69 4.47 -23.59
C TYR A 597 -18.48 3.80 -22.22
N LEU A 598 -17.55 4.28 -21.40
CA LEU A 598 -17.41 3.83 -20.00
C LEU A 598 -18.68 4.13 -19.20
N LEU A 599 -19.25 5.34 -19.33
CA LEU A 599 -20.50 5.72 -18.66
C LEU A 599 -21.66 4.79 -19.06
N LEU A 600 -21.79 4.50 -20.35
CA LEU A 600 -22.76 3.53 -20.86
C LEU A 600 -22.51 2.13 -20.27
N GLY A 601 -21.24 1.69 -20.26
CA GLY A 601 -20.85 0.41 -19.70
C GLY A 601 -21.16 0.29 -18.20
N ILE A 602 -21.02 1.36 -17.41
CA ILE A 602 -21.41 1.39 -16.00
C ILE A 602 -22.92 1.23 -15.85
N ILE A 603 -23.73 1.96 -16.63
CA ILE A 603 -25.21 1.88 -16.58
C ILE A 603 -25.68 0.46 -16.89
N VAL A 604 -25.18 -0.14 -17.96
CA VAL A 604 -25.54 -1.52 -18.36
C VAL A 604 -24.99 -2.53 -17.35
N GLY A 605 -23.78 -2.30 -16.84
CA GLY A 605 -23.11 -3.15 -15.85
C GLY A 605 -23.85 -3.23 -14.51
N THR A 606 -24.28 -2.08 -13.99
CA THR A 606 -25.12 -2.03 -12.79
C THR A 606 -26.50 -2.65 -13.06
N GLY A 607 -27.02 -2.48 -14.28
CA GLY A 607 -28.27 -3.09 -14.72
C GLY A 607 -28.26 -4.61 -14.71
N LEU A 608 -27.17 -5.24 -15.15
CA LEU A 608 -27.01 -6.69 -15.16
C LEU A 608 -27.26 -7.35 -13.79
N PHE A 609 -26.95 -6.65 -12.69
CA PHE A 609 -27.16 -7.17 -11.34
C PHE A 609 -28.47 -6.71 -10.69
N LEU A 610 -29.04 -5.59 -11.14
CA LEU A 610 -30.27 -5.01 -10.59
C LEU A 610 -31.53 -5.29 -11.42
N GLY A 611 -31.38 -5.81 -12.65
CA GLY A 611 -32.46 -6.23 -13.54
C GLY A 611 -33.12 -5.14 -14.40
N TRP A 612 -32.54 -3.94 -14.50
CA TRP A 612 -33.11 -2.83 -15.32
C TRP A 612 -32.70 -2.84 -16.79
N ASP A 613 -31.68 -3.61 -17.14
CA ASP A 613 -31.11 -3.71 -18.47
C ASP A 613 -32.10 -4.27 -19.50
N VAL A 614 -32.87 -5.30 -19.12
CA VAL A 614 -33.92 -5.85 -19.98
C VAL A 614 -35.25 -5.10 -19.80
N SER A 615 -35.63 -4.81 -18.56
CA SER A 615 -36.95 -4.27 -18.22
C SER A 615 -37.12 -2.77 -18.52
N LEU A 616 -36.05 -1.97 -18.39
CA LEU A 616 -36.07 -0.51 -18.60
C LEU A 616 -35.37 -0.11 -19.90
N LEU A 617 -34.24 -0.74 -20.24
CA LEU A 617 -33.41 -0.38 -21.41
C LEU A 617 -33.69 -1.23 -22.66
N GLY A 618 -34.48 -2.31 -22.54
CA GLY A 618 -34.88 -3.16 -23.67
C GLY A 618 -33.71 -3.89 -24.33
N ILE A 619 -32.65 -4.21 -23.58
CA ILE A 619 -31.44 -4.81 -24.13
C ILE A 619 -31.63 -6.32 -24.34
N SER A 620 -31.41 -6.80 -25.57
CA SER A 620 -31.55 -8.23 -25.90
C SER A 620 -30.45 -9.10 -25.28
N VAL A 621 -29.18 -8.67 -25.36
CA VAL A 621 -28.03 -9.41 -24.81
C VAL A 621 -27.16 -8.48 -23.94
N PRO A 622 -27.58 -8.20 -22.69
CA PRO A 622 -26.97 -7.16 -21.86
C PRO A 622 -25.51 -7.37 -21.50
N ARG A 623 -25.11 -8.64 -21.33
CA ARG A 623 -23.72 -9.01 -21.04
C ARG A 623 -22.77 -8.61 -22.16
N GLU A 624 -23.16 -8.85 -23.41
CA GLU A 624 -22.36 -8.48 -24.59
C GLU A 624 -22.30 -6.96 -24.76
N VAL A 625 -23.43 -6.27 -24.57
CA VAL A 625 -23.47 -4.79 -24.59
C VAL A 625 -22.48 -4.18 -23.59
N HIS A 626 -22.46 -4.69 -22.36
CA HIS A 626 -21.53 -4.23 -21.33
C HIS A 626 -20.06 -4.48 -21.71
N ILE A 627 -19.74 -5.69 -22.21
CA ILE A 627 -18.39 -6.04 -22.64
C ILE A 627 -17.95 -5.14 -23.80
N HIS A 628 -18.82 -4.90 -24.80
CA HIS A 628 -18.47 -4.06 -25.95
C HIS A 628 -18.28 -2.58 -25.57
N ALA A 629 -19.12 -2.05 -24.68
CA ALA A 629 -18.98 -0.68 -24.18
C ALA A 629 -17.66 -0.47 -23.42
N ASN A 630 -17.27 -1.41 -22.57
CA ASN A 630 -16.08 -1.27 -21.73
C ASN A 630 -14.77 -1.67 -22.44
N ALA A 631 -14.76 -2.79 -23.17
CA ALA A 631 -13.54 -3.30 -23.80
C ALA A 631 -13.23 -2.56 -25.11
N PHE A 632 -14.15 -2.56 -26.07
CA PHE A 632 -13.92 -1.93 -27.37
C PHE A 632 -14.18 -0.41 -27.34
N GLY A 633 -15.17 0.03 -26.55
CA GLY A 633 -15.47 1.45 -26.35
C GLY A 633 -14.45 2.16 -25.47
N PHE A 634 -14.44 1.90 -24.16
CA PHE A 634 -13.54 2.61 -23.24
C PHE A 634 -12.06 2.26 -23.48
N VAL A 635 -11.66 1.01 -23.25
CA VAL A 635 -10.24 0.60 -23.32
C VAL A 635 -9.70 0.77 -24.74
N GLY A 636 -10.44 0.29 -25.75
CA GLY A 636 -10.05 0.37 -27.16
C GLY A 636 -9.81 1.80 -27.66
N LEU A 637 -10.74 2.73 -27.40
CA LEU A 637 -10.55 4.12 -27.80
C LEU A 637 -9.45 4.80 -27.00
N VAL A 638 -9.37 4.60 -25.69
CA VAL A 638 -8.29 5.19 -24.88
C VAL A 638 -6.92 4.72 -25.36
N PHE A 639 -6.76 3.43 -25.67
CA PHE A 639 -5.49 2.89 -26.18
C PHE A 639 -5.14 3.42 -27.55
N ALA A 640 -6.12 3.55 -28.45
CA ALA A 640 -5.92 4.17 -29.75
C ALA A 640 -5.50 5.65 -29.60
N GLY A 641 -6.18 6.42 -28.77
CA GLY A 641 -5.82 7.82 -28.49
C GLY A 641 -4.43 7.96 -27.87
N LEU A 642 -4.09 7.08 -26.92
CA LEU A 642 -2.76 7.02 -26.33
C LEU A 642 -1.68 6.71 -27.38
N LEU A 643 -1.91 5.74 -28.26
CA LEU A 643 -0.97 5.42 -29.33
C LEU A 643 -0.81 6.59 -30.31
N VAL A 644 -1.93 7.23 -30.69
CA VAL A 644 -1.97 8.41 -31.56
C VAL A 644 -1.06 9.52 -31.03
N ASP A 645 -1.14 9.81 -29.73
CA ASP A 645 -0.42 10.95 -29.17
C ASP A 645 1.00 10.63 -28.67
N THR A 646 1.33 9.36 -28.44
CA THR A 646 2.64 8.94 -27.90
C THR A 646 3.58 8.41 -28.98
N TYR A 647 3.06 7.78 -30.03
CA TYR A 647 3.87 7.19 -31.09
C TYR A 647 4.87 8.16 -31.72
N PRO A 648 4.48 9.37 -32.16
CA PRO A 648 5.42 10.27 -32.81
C PRO A 648 6.61 10.66 -31.93
N LYS A 649 6.42 10.60 -30.60
CA LYS A 649 7.43 10.94 -29.61
C LYS A 649 8.41 9.80 -29.36
N PHE A 650 7.91 8.59 -29.02
CA PHE A 650 8.82 7.48 -28.71
C PHE A 650 9.46 6.86 -29.95
N ALA A 651 8.79 6.92 -31.10
CA ALA A 651 9.35 6.43 -32.36
C ALA A 651 10.20 7.48 -33.08
N ASN A 652 10.11 8.75 -32.64
CA ASN A 652 10.70 9.92 -33.29
C ASN A 652 10.40 9.96 -34.81
N ARG A 653 9.17 9.61 -35.19
CA ARG A 653 8.71 9.46 -36.58
C ARG A 653 7.26 9.91 -36.73
N PRO A 654 6.88 10.56 -37.84
CA PRO A 654 5.49 10.81 -38.13
C PRO A 654 4.74 9.51 -38.47
N PHE A 655 3.41 9.55 -38.44
CA PHE A 655 2.58 8.45 -38.93
C PHE A 655 2.80 8.21 -40.44
N ALA A 656 2.64 6.94 -40.85
CA ALA A 656 2.85 6.54 -42.24
C ALA A 656 1.88 7.18 -43.23
N ILE A 657 0.64 7.44 -42.79
CA ILE A 657 -0.45 7.99 -43.59
C ILE A 657 -0.83 9.35 -42.98
N PRO A 658 -0.45 10.47 -43.62
CA PRO A 658 -0.80 11.80 -43.13
C PRO A 658 -2.30 11.97 -42.93
N ASN A 659 -2.70 12.70 -41.89
CA ASN A 659 -4.10 13.06 -41.59
C ASN A 659 -5.09 11.89 -41.36
N SER A 660 -4.59 10.66 -41.17
CA SER A 660 -5.43 9.47 -40.98
C SER A 660 -6.12 9.38 -39.61
N VAL A 661 -5.66 10.16 -38.61
CA VAL A 661 -6.15 10.10 -37.22
C VAL A 661 -7.65 10.34 -37.10
N ASN A 662 -8.19 11.35 -37.80
CA ASN A 662 -9.62 11.66 -37.74
C ASN A 662 -10.48 10.54 -38.37
N THR A 663 -10.01 9.96 -39.47
CA THR A 663 -10.66 8.81 -40.10
C THR A 663 -10.65 7.59 -39.17
N ILE A 664 -9.51 7.30 -38.55
CA ILE A 664 -9.39 6.22 -37.56
C ILE A 664 -10.38 6.44 -36.41
N PHE A 665 -10.45 7.66 -35.87
CA PHE A 665 -11.37 8.01 -34.79
C PHE A 665 -12.81 7.70 -35.15
N TRP A 666 -13.32 8.21 -36.27
CA TRP A 666 -14.72 8.02 -36.64
C TRP A 666 -15.05 6.56 -36.98
N LEU A 667 -14.17 5.85 -37.68
CA LEU A 667 -14.35 4.43 -37.96
C LEU A 667 -14.38 3.60 -36.67
N MET A 668 -13.49 3.87 -35.69
CA MET A 668 -13.54 3.19 -34.39
C MET A 668 -14.79 3.57 -33.60
N ALA A 669 -15.12 4.86 -33.47
CA ALA A 669 -16.23 5.32 -32.66
C ALA A 669 -17.59 4.81 -33.18
N ILE A 670 -17.81 4.86 -34.50
CA ILE A 670 -19.02 4.32 -35.14
C ILE A 670 -18.99 2.79 -35.11
N GLY A 671 -17.82 2.18 -35.30
CA GLY A 671 -17.64 0.73 -35.19
C GLY A 671 -18.07 0.19 -33.83
N VAL A 672 -17.62 0.82 -32.75
CA VAL A 672 -18.03 0.50 -31.37
C VAL A 672 -19.55 0.67 -31.20
N ALA A 673 -20.15 1.74 -31.72
CA ALA A 673 -21.59 1.92 -31.65
C ALA A 673 -22.34 0.75 -32.31
N GLY A 674 -21.89 0.30 -33.50
CA GLY A 674 -22.47 -0.88 -34.15
C GLY A 674 -22.28 -2.18 -33.36
N LEU A 675 -21.11 -2.37 -32.74
CA LEU A 675 -20.83 -3.50 -31.85
C LEU A 675 -21.74 -3.49 -30.60
N ILE A 676 -22.15 -2.33 -30.11
CA ILE A 676 -23.08 -2.21 -28.98
C ILE A 676 -24.53 -2.41 -29.42
N LEU A 677 -24.95 -1.75 -30.51
CA LEU A 677 -26.33 -1.81 -31.01
C LEU A 677 -26.70 -3.21 -31.54
N GLY A 678 -25.73 -3.98 -32.02
CA GLY A 678 -25.93 -5.36 -32.47
C GLY A 678 -26.55 -6.25 -31.38
N PRO A 679 -25.87 -6.50 -30.26
CA PRO A 679 -26.42 -7.24 -29.12
C PRO A 679 -27.56 -6.51 -28.40
N TRP A 680 -27.64 -5.18 -28.51
CA TRP A 680 -28.78 -4.42 -27.97
C TRP A 680 -30.10 -4.83 -28.64
N PHE A 681 -30.11 -4.86 -29.98
CA PHE A 681 -31.29 -5.19 -30.78
C PHE A 681 -31.31 -6.62 -31.34
N ASN A 682 -30.35 -7.46 -30.94
CA ASN A 682 -30.12 -8.78 -31.50
C ASN A 682 -30.03 -8.77 -33.05
N SER A 683 -29.31 -7.78 -33.61
CA SER A 683 -29.32 -7.48 -35.04
C SER A 683 -27.93 -7.55 -35.66
N LYS A 684 -27.76 -8.48 -36.59
CA LYS A 684 -26.55 -8.62 -37.41
C LYS A 684 -26.29 -7.40 -38.30
N TRP A 685 -27.34 -6.64 -38.63
CA TRP A 685 -27.25 -5.42 -39.44
C TRP A 685 -26.53 -4.27 -38.73
N PHE A 686 -26.47 -4.27 -37.41
CA PHE A 686 -25.60 -3.36 -36.64
C PHE A 686 -24.25 -4.00 -36.33
N LEU A 687 -24.25 -5.28 -35.92
CA LEU A 687 -23.06 -5.99 -35.48
C LEU A 687 -21.99 -6.12 -36.58
N VAL A 688 -22.38 -6.56 -37.79
CA VAL A 688 -21.43 -6.85 -38.87
C VAL A 688 -20.78 -5.58 -39.42
N PRO A 689 -21.53 -4.50 -39.76
CA PRO A 689 -20.92 -3.24 -40.15
C PRO A 689 -20.07 -2.63 -39.02
N GLY A 690 -20.53 -2.71 -37.76
CA GLY A 690 -19.77 -2.24 -36.61
C GLY A 690 -18.41 -2.93 -36.49
N LEU A 691 -18.39 -4.26 -36.62
CA LEU A 691 -17.18 -5.06 -36.61
C LEU A 691 -16.24 -4.72 -37.77
N LEU A 692 -16.75 -4.57 -38.99
CA LEU A 692 -15.95 -4.22 -40.16
C LEU A 692 -15.30 -2.84 -40.01
N LEU A 693 -16.05 -1.83 -39.54
CA LEU A 693 -15.54 -0.48 -39.34
C LEU A 693 -14.47 -0.45 -38.24
N TYR A 694 -14.71 -1.12 -37.10
CA TYR A 694 -13.75 -1.19 -36.01
C TYR A 694 -12.46 -1.92 -36.42
N THR A 695 -12.61 -3.03 -37.15
CA THR A 695 -11.49 -3.81 -37.69
C THR A 695 -10.67 -3.00 -38.69
N ALA A 696 -11.33 -2.34 -39.65
CA ALA A 696 -10.67 -1.49 -40.64
C ALA A 696 -9.91 -0.33 -39.98
N ALA A 697 -10.50 0.30 -38.96
CA ALA A 697 -9.85 1.37 -38.21
C ALA A 697 -8.62 0.87 -37.44
N THR A 698 -8.72 -0.31 -36.81
CA THR A 698 -7.62 -0.94 -36.06
C THR A 698 -6.48 -1.32 -37.00
N ILE A 699 -6.78 -1.89 -38.18
CA ILE A 699 -5.79 -2.17 -39.21
C ILE A 699 -5.11 -0.88 -39.68
N LEU A 700 -5.89 0.19 -39.94
CA LEU A 700 -5.36 1.48 -40.37
C LEU A 700 -4.45 2.12 -39.30
N LEU A 701 -4.82 2.00 -38.02
CA LEU A 701 -4.00 2.43 -36.89
C LEU A 701 -2.68 1.64 -36.82
N LEU A 702 -2.72 0.32 -37.00
CA LEU A 702 -1.52 -0.52 -36.99
C LEU A 702 -0.63 -0.31 -38.21
N LEU A 703 -1.19 -0.09 -39.39
CA LEU A 703 -0.40 0.25 -40.58
C LEU A 703 0.38 1.56 -40.36
N ASN A 704 -0.25 2.54 -39.71
CA ASN A 704 0.41 3.78 -39.31
C ASN A 704 1.52 3.59 -38.29
N PHE A 705 1.40 2.58 -37.42
CA PHE A 705 2.39 2.21 -36.40
C PHE A 705 3.56 1.38 -36.97
N ILE A 706 3.27 0.34 -37.75
CA ILE A 706 4.22 -0.67 -38.23
C ILE A 706 4.98 -0.21 -39.47
N LYS A 707 4.30 0.38 -40.47
CA LYS A 707 4.92 0.72 -41.76
C LYS A 707 6.17 1.59 -41.64
N PRO A 708 6.24 2.61 -40.74
CA PRO A 708 7.44 3.42 -40.57
C PRO A 708 8.59 2.69 -39.85
N LEU A 709 8.36 1.49 -39.31
CA LEU A 709 9.37 0.68 -38.59
C LEU A 709 9.95 -0.43 -39.47
N ILE A 710 9.40 -0.67 -40.66
CA ILE A 710 9.86 -1.71 -41.59
C ILE A 710 11.29 -1.36 -42.08
N GLY A 711 12.21 -2.31 -41.95
CA GLY A 711 13.61 -2.17 -42.40
C GLY A 711 14.58 -1.58 -41.35
N ASP A 712 14.10 -1.17 -40.17
CA ASP A 712 14.93 -0.69 -39.07
C ASP A 712 14.92 -1.65 -37.87
N TYR A 713 15.86 -2.59 -37.86
CA TYR A 713 16.00 -3.57 -36.79
C TYR A 713 16.33 -2.94 -35.42
N ASN A 714 16.96 -1.76 -35.39
CA ASN A 714 17.28 -1.07 -34.14
C ASN A 714 16.04 -0.42 -33.50
N ALA A 715 14.98 -0.18 -34.28
CA ALA A 715 13.71 0.31 -33.78
C ALA A 715 12.83 -0.81 -33.15
N LEU A 716 13.15 -2.09 -33.35
CA LEU A 716 12.37 -3.22 -32.82
C LEU A 716 12.72 -3.54 -31.36
N THR A 717 12.31 -2.65 -30.46
CA THR A 717 12.45 -2.86 -29.01
C THR A 717 11.36 -3.78 -28.45
N PRO A 718 11.57 -4.44 -27.29
CA PRO A 718 10.54 -5.22 -26.63
C PRO A 718 9.24 -4.45 -26.40
N GLY A 719 9.31 -3.16 -26.07
CA GLY A 719 8.14 -2.31 -25.86
C GLY A 719 7.34 -2.07 -27.14
N ILE A 720 8.01 -1.84 -28.27
CA ILE A 720 7.36 -1.71 -29.59
C ILE A 720 6.69 -3.03 -29.98
N LEU A 721 7.35 -4.16 -29.74
CA LEU A 721 6.80 -5.48 -30.01
C LEU A 721 5.62 -5.83 -29.09
N HIS A 722 5.65 -5.42 -27.81
CA HIS A 722 4.51 -5.54 -26.92
C HIS A 722 3.29 -4.78 -27.43
N ILE A 723 3.45 -3.53 -27.88
CA ILE A 723 2.37 -2.77 -28.51
C ILE A 723 1.88 -3.51 -29.77
N GLY A 724 2.77 -3.89 -30.68
CA GLY A 724 2.39 -4.54 -31.94
C GLY A 724 1.67 -5.88 -31.74
N THR A 725 2.21 -6.75 -30.90
CA THR A 725 1.63 -8.09 -30.63
C THR A 725 0.35 -8.03 -29.80
N SER A 726 0.18 -7.01 -28.94
CA SER A 726 -1.07 -6.83 -28.18
C SER A 726 -2.30 -6.72 -29.09
N TYR A 727 -2.16 -6.05 -30.24
CA TYR A 727 -3.25 -5.91 -31.20
C TYR A 727 -3.45 -7.15 -32.09
N ILE A 728 -2.47 -8.06 -32.19
CA ILE A 728 -2.68 -9.36 -32.84
C ILE A 728 -3.75 -10.14 -32.07
N TRP A 729 -3.66 -10.14 -30.73
CA TRP A 729 -4.62 -10.82 -29.86
C TRP A 729 -6.04 -10.24 -29.92
N VAL A 730 -6.19 -8.97 -30.31
CA VAL A 730 -7.50 -8.34 -30.57
C VAL A 730 -8.21 -8.95 -31.79
N PHE A 731 -7.46 -9.39 -32.81
CA PHE A 731 -8.04 -9.97 -34.03
C PHE A 731 -8.35 -11.47 -33.90
N VAL A 732 -7.79 -12.17 -32.91
CA VAL A 732 -7.99 -13.62 -32.75
C VAL A 732 -9.48 -14.00 -32.57
N PRO A 733 -10.29 -13.30 -31.75
CA PRO A 733 -11.73 -13.54 -31.68
C PRO A 733 -12.46 -13.37 -33.03
N ILE A 734 -11.99 -12.43 -33.87
CA ILE A 734 -12.56 -12.15 -35.19
C ILE A 734 -12.28 -13.31 -36.15
N ILE A 735 -11.06 -13.86 -36.08
CA ILE A 735 -10.63 -15.05 -36.84
C ILE A 735 -11.31 -16.32 -36.32
N ALA A 736 -11.70 -16.37 -35.05
CA ALA A 736 -12.42 -17.49 -34.46
C ALA A 736 -13.90 -17.55 -34.89
N ASN A 737 -14.49 -16.43 -35.30
CA ASN A 737 -15.91 -16.31 -35.61
C ASN A 737 -16.41 -17.22 -36.77
N PRO A 738 -15.66 -17.40 -37.88
CA PRO A 738 -15.98 -18.40 -38.90
C PRO A 738 -16.10 -19.84 -38.37
N PHE A 739 -15.29 -20.23 -37.37
CA PHE A 739 -15.34 -21.57 -36.79
C PHE A 739 -16.60 -21.81 -35.95
N ILE A 740 -17.13 -20.76 -35.33
CA ILE A 740 -18.44 -20.77 -34.66
C ILE A 740 -19.55 -20.90 -35.70
N MET A 741 -19.49 -20.12 -36.79
CA MET A 741 -20.49 -20.17 -37.87
C MET A 741 -20.51 -21.52 -38.60
N LEU A 742 -19.37 -22.17 -38.74
CA LEU A 742 -19.22 -23.51 -39.31
C LEU A 742 -19.50 -24.65 -38.30
N LYS A 743 -19.90 -24.33 -37.07
CA LYS A 743 -20.18 -25.28 -35.96
C LYS A 743 -19.02 -26.23 -35.63
N VAL A 744 -17.78 -25.80 -35.88
CA VAL A 744 -16.56 -26.57 -35.56
C VAL A 744 -16.28 -26.55 -34.06
N VAL A 745 -16.64 -25.45 -33.37
CA VAL A 745 -16.51 -25.29 -31.92
C VAL A 745 -17.78 -24.64 -31.35
N PRO A 746 -18.27 -25.06 -30.16
CA PRO A 746 -19.38 -24.37 -29.49
C PRO A 746 -19.04 -22.90 -29.22
N GLY A 747 -19.95 -21.98 -29.59
CA GLY A 747 -19.76 -20.54 -29.34
C GLY A 747 -19.54 -20.20 -27.85
N THR A 748 -20.16 -20.96 -26.95
CA THR A 748 -20.07 -20.80 -25.50
C THR A 748 -18.66 -20.95 -24.94
N ASP A 749 -17.81 -21.78 -25.56
CA ASP A 749 -16.42 -21.98 -25.11
C ASP A 749 -15.54 -20.76 -25.45
N ILE A 750 -15.76 -20.18 -26.63
CA ILE A 750 -15.06 -18.98 -27.07
C ILE A 750 -15.55 -17.78 -26.27
N GLU A 751 -16.85 -17.64 -26.02
CA GLU A 751 -17.42 -16.60 -25.16
C GLU A 751 -16.87 -16.64 -23.72
N ALA A 752 -16.58 -17.83 -23.19
CA ALA A 752 -16.02 -17.99 -21.86
C ALA A 752 -14.52 -17.63 -21.77
N ALA A 753 -13.73 -17.94 -22.82
CA ALA A 753 -12.28 -17.78 -22.81
C ALA A 753 -11.79 -16.45 -23.41
N ALA A 754 -12.47 -15.93 -24.44
CA ALA A 754 -12.05 -14.73 -25.18
C ALA A 754 -11.84 -13.49 -24.29
N PRO A 755 -12.67 -13.20 -23.27
CA PRO A 755 -12.45 -12.05 -22.40
C PRO A 755 -11.12 -12.12 -21.62
N GLN A 756 -10.72 -13.31 -21.18
CA GLN A 756 -9.44 -13.50 -20.49
C GLN A 756 -8.26 -13.33 -21.46
N ALA A 757 -8.39 -13.90 -22.66
CA ALA A 757 -7.38 -13.74 -23.70
C ALA A 757 -7.15 -12.27 -24.09
N LEU A 758 -8.24 -11.49 -24.21
CA LEU A 758 -8.16 -10.06 -24.51
C LEU A 758 -7.53 -9.28 -23.35
N ILE A 759 -7.86 -9.59 -22.10
CA ILE A 759 -7.27 -8.87 -20.98
C ILE A 759 -5.76 -9.11 -20.87
N TYR A 760 -5.33 -10.37 -20.87
CA TYR A 760 -3.92 -10.67 -20.63
C TYR A 760 -3.07 -10.52 -21.90
N GLY A 761 -3.63 -10.91 -23.07
CA GLY A 761 -2.96 -10.84 -24.36
C GLY A 761 -2.99 -9.46 -25.01
N TRP A 762 -4.08 -8.69 -24.89
CA TRP A 762 -4.13 -7.34 -25.45
C TRP A 762 -3.85 -6.28 -24.38
N VAL A 763 -4.68 -6.24 -23.34
CA VAL A 763 -4.75 -5.09 -22.46
C VAL A 763 -3.52 -4.96 -21.56
N LEU A 764 -3.16 -6.03 -20.86
CA LEU A 764 -1.98 -6.11 -20.00
C LEU A 764 -0.69 -5.93 -20.79
N GLN A 765 -0.63 -6.56 -21.97
CA GLN A 765 0.53 -6.51 -22.84
C GLN A 765 0.83 -5.10 -23.35
N PHE A 766 -0.20 -4.37 -23.77
CA PHE A 766 -0.09 -2.95 -24.12
C PHE A 766 0.37 -2.11 -22.91
N GLY A 767 -0.16 -2.42 -21.72
CA GLY A 767 0.22 -1.81 -20.45
C GLY A 767 1.71 -1.93 -20.13
N PHE A 768 2.33 -3.09 -20.35
CA PHE A 768 3.77 -3.30 -20.08
C PHE A 768 4.68 -2.32 -20.84
N ALA A 769 4.33 -1.98 -22.07
CA ALA A 769 5.09 -1.04 -22.88
C ALA A 769 4.77 0.41 -22.51
N LEU A 770 3.49 0.75 -22.45
CA LEU A 770 3.08 2.14 -22.45
C LEU A 770 3.02 2.74 -21.03
N ILE A 771 2.62 2.00 -20.01
CA ILE A 771 2.51 2.52 -18.65
C ILE A 771 3.87 3.10 -18.19
N PRO A 772 5.00 2.35 -18.24
CA PRO A 772 6.30 2.89 -17.85
C PRO A 772 6.72 4.12 -18.66
N TYR A 773 6.43 4.13 -19.97
CA TYR A 773 6.71 5.28 -20.83
C TYR A 773 5.93 6.53 -20.42
N LEU A 774 4.64 6.39 -20.14
CA LEU A 774 3.79 7.50 -19.72
C LEU A 774 4.26 8.08 -18.38
N PHE A 775 4.62 7.22 -17.42
CA PHE A 775 5.25 7.63 -16.17
C PHE A 775 6.56 8.38 -16.40
N ALA A 776 7.46 7.80 -17.20
CA ALA A 776 8.74 8.40 -17.54
C ALA A 776 8.56 9.74 -18.26
N SER A 777 7.56 9.88 -19.12
CA SER A 777 7.33 11.11 -19.91
C SER A 777 6.93 12.32 -19.07
N LEU A 778 6.44 12.11 -17.85
CA LEU A 778 6.16 13.17 -16.89
C LEU A 778 7.40 13.63 -16.12
N MET A 779 8.51 12.88 -16.22
CA MET A 779 9.66 13.02 -15.32
C MET A 779 11.00 13.18 -16.06
N LEU A 780 11.13 12.58 -17.25
CA LEU A 780 12.35 12.46 -18.03
C LEU A 780 12.19 13.19 -19.37
N PRO A 781 13.26 13.85 -19.87
CA PRO A 781 13.24 14.46 -21.18
C PRO A 781 13.11 13.45 -22.33
N ASP A 782 13.70 12.25 -22.18
CA ASP A 782 13.70 11.18 -23.20
C ASP A 782 13.17 9.84 -22.65
N PRO A 783 11.84 9.70 -22.48
CA PRO A 783 11.23 8.48 -21.96
C PRO A 783 11.33 7.30 -22.96
N LYS A 784 11.53 6.09 -22.45
CA LYS A 784 11.56 4.85 -23.26
C LYS A 784 10.37 3.95 -22.92
N LEU A 785 9.90 3.20 -23.93
CA LEU A 785 8.90 2.15 -23.74
C LEU A 785 9.38 1.09 -22.75
N GLY A 786 8.45 0.60 -21.94
CA GLY A 786 8.66 -0.48 -20.98
C GLY A 786 8.64 -1.86 -21.65
N GLY A 787 8.60 -2.91 -20.83
CA GLY A 787 8.65 -4.29 -21.31
C GLY A 787 10.08 -4.78 -21.56
N ASN A 788 10.23 -6.10 -21.48
CA ASN A 788 11.46 -6.81 -21.83
C ASN A 788 11.14 -8.11 -22.59
N TRP A 789 12.16 -8.72 -23.19
CA TRP A 789 12.01 -9.94 -23.99
C TRP A 789 11.38 -11.10 -23.21
N PHE A 790 11.72 -11.29 -21.94
CA PHE A 790 11.13 -12.34 -21.11
C PHE A 790 9.63 -12.12 -20.91
N SER A 791 9.22 -10.90 -20.57
CA SER A 791 7.80 -10.55 -20.45
C SER A 791 7.03 -10.67 -21.77
N LEU A 792 7.67 -10.37 -22.90
CA LEU A 792 7.09 -10.51 -24.23
C LEU A 792 6.86 -11.98 -24.61
N ILE A 793 7.85 -12.83 -24.36
CA ILE A 793 7.72 -14.26 -24.66
C ILE A 793 6.65 -14.89 -23.77
N THR A 794 6.72 -14.66 -22.46
CA THR A 794 5.81 -15.28 -21.49
C THR A 794 4.36 -14.84 -21.66
N VAL A 795 4.09 -13.56 -21.96
CA VAL A 795 2.71 -13.09 -22.16
C VAL A 795 2.06 -13.71 -23.41
N ASN A 796 2.83 -13.87 -24.49
CA ASN A 796 2.35 -14.49 -25.72
C ASN A 796 2.18 -16.00 -25.57
N ILE A 797 3.10 -16.70 -24.89
CA ILE A 797 2.93 -18.14 -24.58
C ILE A 797 1.65 -18.37 -23.77
N GLY A 798 1.39 -17.52 -22.76
CA GLY A 798 0.17 -17.61 -21.98
C GLY A 798 -1.10 -17.48 -22.84
N ALA A 799 -1.10 -16.52 -23.78
CA ALA A 799 -2.20 -16.33 -24.72
C ALA A 799 -2.36 -17.52 -25.68
N ILE A 800 -1.26 -18.07 -26.23
CA ILE A 800 -1.29 -19.26 -27.08
C ILE A 800 -1.91 -20.45 -26.33
N PHE A 801 -1.52 -20.68 -25.08
CA PHE A 801 -2.04 -21.79 -24.29
C PHE A 801 -3.52 -21.64 -23.98
N LEU A 802 -3.99 -20.44 -23.65
CA LEU A 802 -5.42 -20.20 -23.44
C LEU A 802 -6.21 -20.47 -24.73
N TRP A 803 -5.77 -19.93 -25.88
CA TRP A 803 -6.45 -20.14 -27.15
C TRP A 803 -6.42 -21.59 -27.61
N THR A 804 -5.28 -22.26 -27.49
CA THR A 804 -5.13 -23.68 -27.85
C THR A 804 -6.03 -24.57 -26.99
N GLY A 805 -6.17 -24.25 -25.69
CA GLY A 805 -7.03 -24.98 -24.77
C GLY A 805 -8.53 -24.93 -25.12
N ILE A 806 -8.96 -24.02 -26.00
CA ILE A 806 -10.34 -24.03 -26.53
C ILE A 806 -10.54 -25.22 -27.49
N PHE A 807 -9.52 -25.53 -28.29
CA PHE A 807 -9.59 -26.54 -29.35
C PHE A 807 -9.11 -27.93 -28.90
N ILE A 808 -8.24 -28.01 -27.88
CA ILE A 808 -7.68 -29.27 -27.36
C ILE A 808 -8.31 -29.60 -26.00
N LYS A 809 -9.49 -30.23 -26.01
CA LYS A 809 -10.29 -30.51 -24.81
C LYS A 809 -9.59 -31.42 -23.80
N ASP A 810 -8.85 -32.43 -24.29
CA ASP A 810 -8.17 -33.41 -23.43
C ASP A 810 -7.08 -32.80 -22.53
N TYR A 811 -6.54 -31.64 -22.92
CA TYR A 811 -5.50 -30.92 -22.17
C TYR A 811 -5.95 -29.53 -21.69
N GLN A 812 -7.24 -29.20 -21.85
CA GLN A 812 -7.77 -27.86 -21.61
C GLN A 812 -7.41 -27.32 -20.21
N THR A 813 -7.61 -28.14 -19.18
CA THR A 813 -7.27 -27.85 -17.78
C THR A 813 -5.80 -27.44 -17.59
N LEU A 814 -4.88 -28.23 -18.15
CA LEU A 814 -3.44 -28.01 -18.02
C LEU A 814 -2.98 -26.78 -18.82
N LEU A 815 -3.53 -26.59 -20.02
CA LEU A 815 -3.26 -25.45 -20.88
C LEU A 815 -3.75 -24.14 -20.23
N TYR A 816 -4.94 -24.15 -19.63
CA TYR A 816 -5.47 -23.00 -18.91
C TYR A 816 -4.64 -22.67 -17.68
N ALA A 817 -4.26 -23.67 -16.87
CA ALA A 817 -3.40 -23.44 -15.71
C ALA A 817 -2.04 -22.85 -16.12
N SER A 818 -1.45 -23.41 -17.17
CA SER A 818 -0.19 -22.93 -17.72
C SER A 818 -0.32 -21.50 -18.26
N ALA A 819 -1.41 -21.16 -18.94
CA ALA A 819 -1.67 -19.80 -19.42
C ALA A 819 -1.56 -18.75 -18.29
N TYR A 820 -2.22 -18.99 -17.15
CA TYR A 820 -2.18 -18.07 -16.01
C TYR A 820 -0.80 -17.99 -15.34
N ILE A 821 -0.04 -19.09 -15.28
CA ILE A 821 1.35 -19.09 -14.76
C ILE A 821 2.26 -18.24 -15.65
N PHE A 822 2.17 -18.41 -16.96
CA PHE A 822 2.97 -17.64 -17.92
C PHE A 822 2.61 -16.14 -17.89
N TRP A 823 1.33 -15.80 -17.73
CA TRP A 823 0.93 -14.41 -17.51
C TRP A 823 1.44 -13.84 -16.19
N MET A 824 1.43 -14.60 -15.10
CA MET A 824 2.06 -14.18 -13.85
C MET A 824 3.54 -13.87 -14.04
N PHE A 825 4.30 -14.75 -14.70
CA PHE A 825 5.71 -14.51 -14.98
C PHE A 825 5.95 -13.28 -15.86
N SER A 826 5.02 -12.95 -16.76
CA SER A 826 5.13 -11.74 -17.57
C SER A 826 4.99 -10.44 -16.77
N ILE A 827 4.26 -10.46 -15.65
CA ILE A 827 4.00 -9.29 -14.80
C ILE A 827 5.20 -8.95 -13.90
N ILE A 828 5.83 -9.98 -13.31
CA ILE A 828 6.88 -9.81 -12.27
C ILE A 828 8.03 -8.88 -12.70
N PRO A 829 8.67 -9.04 -13.87
CA PRO A 829 9.76 -8.18 -14.29
C PRO A 829 9.35 -6.72 -14.52
N ASN A 830 8.11 -6.48 -14.96
CA ASN A 830 7.63 -5.14 -15.29
C ASN A 830 7.32 -4.31 -14.03
N LEU A 831 6.96 -4.97 -12.92
CA LEU A 831 6.87 -4.31 -11.59
C LEU A 831 8.25 -3.84 -11.10
N VAL A 832 9.33 -4.55 -11.46
CA VAL A 832 10.71 -4.23 -11.05
C VAL A 832 11.35 -3.17 -11.96
N VAL A 833 11.11 -3.23 -13.28
CA VAL A 833 11.71 -2.29 -14.26
C VAL A 833 11.13 -0.87 -14.16
N ALA A 834 9.85 -0.72 -13.82
CA ALA A 834 9.26 0.59 -13.50
C ALA A 834 9.98 1.31 -12.35
N ALA A 835 10.61 0.55 -11.43
CA ALA A 835 11.45 1.08 -10.36
C ALA A 835 12.91 1.32 -10.77
N ALA A 836 13.37 0.80 -11.92
CA ALA A 836 14.79 0.73 -12.31
C ALA A 836 15.22 1.65 -13.47
N GLN A 837 14.29 2.21 -14.27
CA GLN A 837 14.61 3.11 -15.39
C GLN A 837 15.33 4.43 -14.99
N GLU A 838 15.59 4.66 -13.71
CA GLU A 838 16.25 5.85 -13.19
C GLU A 838 17.79 5.86 -13.32
N SER A 839 18.46 4.77 -13.74
CA SER A 839 19.92 4.66 -13.54
C SER A 839 20.81 5.37 -14.56
N HIS A 840 20.28 5.83 -15.71
CA HIS A 840 21.12 6.44 -16.75
C HIS A 840 20.73 7.89 -17.06
N THR A 841 21.74 8.77 -17.02
CA THR A 841 21.80 10.19 -17.43
C THR A 841 21.41 11.27 -16.41
N ALA A 842 22.39 12.08 -16.01
CA ALA A 842 22.49 13.50 -16.43
C ALA A 842 23.52 14.28 -15.58
N GLN A 843 24.64 14.65 -16.21
CA GLN A 843 25.50 15.78 -15.82
C GLN A 843 24.86 17.07 -16.39
N ILE A 844 24.46 18.05 -15.56
CA ILE A 844 24.44 19.50 -15.89
C ILE A 844 24.55 20.32 -14.58
N PRO A 845 25.42 21.36 -14.47
CA PRO A 845 25.62 22.14 -13.25
C PRO A 845 24.84 23.47 -13.22
N GLY A 846 24.36 23.88 -12.03
CA GLY A 846 24.02 25.28 -11.73
C GLY A 846 22.67 25.51 -11.04
N ALA A 847 22.66 25.58 -9.70
CA ALA A 847 21.67 26.30 -8.86
C ALA A 847 22.08 26.13 -7.38
N SER A 848 23.17 26.77 -6.95
CA SER A 848 23.27 28.09 -6.29
C SER A 848 23.13 28.03 -4.75
N LYS A 849 24.22 28.45 -4.10
CA LYS A 849 24.50 28.50 -2.65
C LYS A 849 23.58 29.42 -1.83
N GLN A 850 22.55 30.00 -2.44
CA GLN A 850 21.77 31.09 -1.86
C GLN A 850 20.58 30.59 -1.02
N THR A 851 20.00 29.43 -1.37
CA THR A 851 18.94 28.78 -0.58
C THR A 851 19.45 28.26 0.76
N MET A 852 20.74 27.94 0.86
CA MET A 852 21.37 27.39 2.07
C MET A 852 21.66 28.44 3.15
N ARG A 853 21.67 29.74 2.80
CA ARG A 853 21.86 30.84 3.78
C ARG A 853 20.58 31.25 4.51
N ARG A 854 19.40 30.88 4.00
CA ARG A 854 18.10 31.19 4.65
C ARG A 854 17.67 30.14 5.67
N LEU A 855 18.19 28.91 5.60
CA LEU A 855 17.93 27.84 6.56
C LEU A 855 18.75 27.96 7.87
N LEU A 856 19.52 29.03 8.03
CA LEU A 856 20.47 29.24 9.14
C LEU A 856 20.25 30.55 9.90
N LYS A 857 19.07 31.17 9.74
CA LYS A 857 18.50 32.21 10.60
C LYS A 857 17.10 31.79 10.96
#